data_AF-A0A014PEV4-F1
#
_entry.id   AF-A0A014PEV4-F1
#
_cell.length_a   1.000
_cell.length_b   1.000
_cell.length_c   1.000
_cell.angle_alpha   90.00
_cell.angle_beta   90.00
_cell.angle_gamma   90.00
#
_symmetry.space_group_name_H-M   'P 1'
#
loop_
_entity.id
_entity.type
_entity.pdbx_description
1 polymer ?
#
loop_
_entity_poly.entity_id
_entity_poly.type
_entity_poly.pdbx_seq_one_letter_code
_entity_poly.pdbx_strand_id
1 'polypeptide(L)'
;MEVDDEHLPITADTDWWHASVSFPGGAVSPEAAQALSSALHDQRFHFLRKDGGLRLRTERPAADLLDSLVADGQASGWVGGIYEPETEAFGGPDGMDVAHEVFCADSRSALAEISNPGARERCVLLLSAMIRSAGLDPFEAGDVWAKLSALRPPVTPPTGPARDRAVAAMRRLMNADAARRPDAEPDWAERVAAFENGGRQLRRLAADGRLIRGLRAVLAHHAIFAFNRAGVSASEQAATAWLGRHVAFAAGEAADMSTHRSTSADPNLARMESIVTPVTDPAELREALVSRLIEGGHLRTPDVIAAFRNTERHRFLPGVDLHKAYLEDAVPIKHDETGEMISCISAPSIVATQLEQLGSKPGHKVLEAGAATGYNARLLGQLVAPGGHVWTVDVDQDLVDGAQKNLAEAGASNVTVVLADGAAGHPEHAPFDRIQFTVGAGDVPVKILDQLAPDGRLVLPMRIRGSISRSFAFERDGGTWKTVSCEMATFVPLRKGVCDDIYTLVPMAGEGNVRLETFSEQTVDRDAIRTVLDEKQAKVYSGVKFRQGDPWEWLYLYLASVLPNGLSRMPGSRPGFTPHFGWGSMAALDGDSLAYLTIREGEDDKGRFWEIGVIGHGSRASDLADQVATEIRDWDEGWGNNAPEPTFRMAVGDARDQLTAAEPRFVIDKTYSRLVVDWPRKD
;
A
#
# COMPACT_ATOMS: atom_id res chain seq x y z
N MET A 1 -24.32 -33.26 54.18
CA MET A 1 -24.59 -33.50 52.75
C MET A 1 -23.63 -32.57 52.03
N GLU A 2 -22.38 -33.00 51.95
CA GLU A 2 -21.33 -32.30 51.21
C GLU A 2 -21.74 -32.32 49.74
N VAL A 3 -21.80 -31.14 49.14
CA VAL A 3 -22.05 -31.01 47.70
C VAL A 3 -20.67 -31.11 47.07
N ASP A 4 -20.42 -32.27 46.50
CA ASP A 4 -19.27 -32.58 45.66
C ASP A 4 -19.41 -31.80 44.36
N ASP A 5 -18.60 -30.75 44.21
CA ASP A 5 -18.59 -29.82 43.06
C ASP A 5 -17.72 -30.35 41.90
N GLU A 6 -17.21 -31.59 41.96
CA GLU A 6 -16.18 -32.04 40.99
C GLU A 6 -16.71 -32.52 39.63
N HIS A 7 -18.01 -32.76 39.41
CA HIS A 7 -18.48 -33.38 38.16
C HIS A 7 -19.66 -32.65 37.49
N LEU A 8 -19.44 -31.41 37.05
CA LEU A 8 -20.31 -30.81 36.04
C LEU A 8 -20.08 -31.50 34.68
N PRO A 9 -21.14 -31.97 33.99
CA PRO A 9 -20.99 -32.64 32.71
C PRO A 9 -20.50 -31.63 31.66
N ILE A 10 -19.31 -31.88 31.11
CA ILE A 10 -18.77 -31.16 29.96
C ILE A 10 -19.72 -31.40 28.79
N THR A 11 -20.37 -30.34 28.31
CA THR A 11 -21.20 -30.37 27.10
C THR A 11 -20.35 -30.76 25.89
N ALA A 12 -20.77 -31.82 25.21
CA ALA A 12 -20.06 -32.50 24.12
C ALA A 12 -20.13 -31.78 22.76
N ASP A 13 -20.06 -30.45 22.74
CA ASP A 13 -20.25 -29.63 21.52
C ASP A 13 -18.99 -28.81 21.16
N THR A 14 -17.80 -29.36 21.43
CA THR A 14 -16.54 -28.83 20.91
C THR A 14 -15.66 -29.95 20.41
N ASP A 15 -15.24 -29.89 19.14
CA ASP A 15 -14.39 -30.89 18.46
C ASP A 15 -12.98 -31.07 19.09
N TRP A 16 -12.63 -30.27 20.11
CA TRP A 16 -11.33 -30.29 20.79
C TRP A 16 -11.48 -30.49 22.31
N TRP A 17 -10.82 -31.53 22.84
CA TRP A 17 -10.61 -31.66 24.28
C TRP A 17 -9.55 -30.67 24.76
N HIS A 18 -9.75 -30.03 25.91
CA HIS A 18 -8.85 -28.99 26.42
C HIS A 18 -8.44 -29.20 27.88
N ALA A 19 -7.15 -29.02 28.14
CA ALA A 19 -6.58 -28.94 29.49
C ALA A 19 -5.56 -27.80 29.62
N SER A 20 -5.46 -27.23 30.81
CA SER A 20 -4.33 -26.39 31.23
C SER A 20 -3.41 -27.22 32.14
N VAL A 21 -2.14 -27.35 31.76
CA VAL A 21 -1.13 -28.18 32.43
C VAL A 21 -0.10 -27.29 33.10
N SER A 22 0.17 -27.55 34.38
CA SER A 22 1.16 -26.86 35.19
C SER A 22 2.39 -27.72 35.37
N PHE A 23 3.57 -27.12 35.37
CA PHE A 23 4.86 -27.84 35.44
C PHE A 23 5.70 -27.38 36.63
N PRO A 24 6.54 -28.26 37.19
CA PRO A 24 7.49 -27.86 38.23
C PRO A 24 8.39 -26.72 37.76
N GLY A 25 8.54 -25.67 38.57
CA GLY A 25 9.36 -24.51 38.22
C GLY A 25 8.72 -23.56 37.19
N GLY A 26 7.46 -23.77 36.80
CA GLY A 26 6.72 -22.85 35.93
C GLY A 26 7.17 -22.87 34.46
N ALA A 27 7.73 -23.97 33.99
CA ALA A 27 8.03 -24.19 32.57
C ALA A 27 8.02 -25.68 32.23
N VAL A 28 7.66 -26.02 30.98
CA VAL A 28 7.72 -27.39 30.46
C VAL A 28 9.19 -27.84 30.39
N SER A 29 9.54 -28.94 31.06
CA SER A 29 10.88 -29.53 30.96
C SER A 29 11.07 -30.26 29.62
N PRO A 30 12.31 -30.43 29.11
CA PRO A 30 12.57 -31.24 27.91
C PRO A 30 12.01 -32.66 28.00
N GLU A 31 12.07 -33.28 29.18
CA GLU A 31 11.55 -34.63 29.43
C GLU A 31 10.02 -34.66 29.30
N ALA A 32 9.33 -33.69 29.91
CA ALA A 32 7.88 -33.56 29.81
C ALA A 32 7.43 -33.24 28.38
N ALA A 33 8.20 -32.41 27.65
CA ALA A 33 7.93 -32.07 26.26
C ALA A 33 8.08 -33.30 25.34
N GLN A 34 9.12 -34.10 25.55
CA GLN A 34 9.33 -35.34 24.83
C GLN A 34 8.23 -36.37 25.15
N ALA A 35 7.83 -36.50 26.41
CA ALA A 35 6.75 -37.40 26.82
C ALA A 35 5.42 -37.02 26.15
N LEU A 36 5.06 -35.72 26.16
CA LEU A 36 3.87 -35.22 25.46
C LEU A 36 3.96 -35.45 23.95
N SER A 37 5.08 -35.12 23.31
CA SER A 37 5.24 -35.30 21.86
C SER A 37 5.18 -36.77 21.44
N SER A 38 5.77 -37.68 22.23
CA SER A 38 5.74 -39.11 21.97
C SER A 38 4.34 -39.70 22.19
N ALA A 39 3.66 -39.32 23.27
CA ALA A 39 2.35 -39.87 23.60
C ALA A 39 1.23 -39.38 22.69
N LEU A 40 1.35 -38.18 22.13
CA LEU A 40 0.35 -37.58 21.24
C LEU A 40 0.64 -37.79 19.74
N HIS A 41 1.59 -38.66 19.39
CA HIS A 41 2.03 -38.86 18.00
C HIS A 41 0.94 -39.37 17.05
N ASP A 42 -0.10 -40.02 17.59
CA ASP A 42 -1.16 -40.71 16.85
C ASP A 42 -2.47 -39.91 16.74
N GLN A 43 -2.47 -38.64 17.16
CA GLN A 43 -3.63 -37.75 17.07
C GLN A 43 -3.23 -36.31 16.76
N ARG A 44 -4.17 -35.52 16.24
CA ARG A 44 -3.92 -34.08 16.09
C ARG A 44 -4.02 -33.41 17.44
N PHE A 45 -3.06 -32.53 17.69
CA PHE A 45 -3.04 -31.71 18.89
C PHE A 45 -2.38 -30.37 18.62
N HIS A 46 -2.84 -29.36 19.35
CA HIS A 46 -2.15 -28.09 19.40
C HIS A 46 -2.06 -27.56 20.81
N PHE A 47 -1.07 -26.71 21.05
CA PHE A 47 -0.87 -26.11 22.36
C PHE A 47 -0.55 -24.63 22.24
N LEU A 48 -0.64 -23.96 23.38
CA LEU A 48 -0.12 -22.63 23.63
C LEU A 48 0.61 -22.62 24.96
N ARG A 49 1.69 -21.85 25.06
CA ARG A 49 2.30 -21.55 26.35
C ARG A 49 1.61 -20.34 26.96
N LYS A 50 1.25 -20.44 28.23
CA LYS A 50 0.66 -19.33 28.98
C LYS A 50 0.97 -19.47 30.47
N ASP A 51 1.39 -18.36 31.09
CA ASP A 51 1.59 -18.27 32.55
C ASP A 51 2.49 -19.37 33.14
N GLY A 52 3.53 -19.79 32.39
CA GLY A 52 4.45 -20.85 32.79
C GLY A 52 3.92 -22.29 32.61
N GLY A 53 2.67 -22.43 32.16
CA GLY A 53 2.04 -23.70 31.83
C GLY A 53 1.83 -23.91 30.33
N LEU A 54 1.17 -25.02 30.01
CA LEU A 54 0.78 -25.41 28.65
C LEU A 54 -0.73 -25.57 28.58
N ARG A 55 -1.38 -24.85 27.66
CA ARG A 55 -2.78 -25.07 27.33
C ARG A 55 -2.88 -26.05 26.16
N LEU A 56 -3.19 -27.30 26.46
CA LEU A 56 -3.23 -28.42 25.52
C LEU A 56 -4.62 -28.56 24.91
N ARG A 57 -4.67 -28.86 23.61
CA ARG A 57 -5.88 -29.24 22.88
C ARG A 57 -5.61 -30.47 22.04
N THR A 58 -6.46 -31.47 22.15
CA THR A 58 -6.34 -32.76 21.47
C THR A 58 -7.68 -33.18 20.89
N GLU A 59 -7.67 -33.92 19.79
CA GLU A 59 -8.92 -34.46 19.21
C GLU A 59 -9.55 -35.53 20.12
N ARG A 60 -8.74 -36.26 20.88
CA ARG A 60 -9.21 -37.26 21.86
C ARG A 60 -8.76 -36.85 23.27
N PRO A 61 -9.54 -37.16 24.32
CA PRO A 61 -9.13 -36.87 25.70
C PRO A 61 -7.74 -37.44 26.02
N ALA A 62 -6.92 -36.65 26.70
CA ALA A 62 -5.57 -37.04 27.10
C ALA A 62 -5.40 -37.05 28.63
N ALA A 63 -6.49 -37.22 29.38
CA ALA A 63 -6.50 -37.20 30.85
C ALA A 63 -5.51 -38.23 31.45
N ASP A 64 -5.60 -39.50 31.05
CA ASP A 64 -4.73 -40.58 31.54
C ASP A 64 -3.23 -40.30 31.30
N LEU A 65 -2.91 -39.66 30.16
CA LEU A 65 -1.55 -39.21 29.86
C LEU A 65 -1.12 -38.12 30.85
N LEU A 66 -1.96 -37.11 31.07
CA LEU A 66 -1.62 -36.03 31.99
C LEU A 66 -1.52 -36.52 33.44
N ASP A 67 -2.38 -37.45 33.87
CA ASP A 67 -2.28 -38.10 35.18
C ASP A 67 -0.97 -38.87 35.34
N SER A 68 -0.53 -39.56 34.28
CA SER A 68 0.77 -40.24 34.26
C SER A 68 1.93 -39.24 34.38
N LEU A 69 1.87 -38.11 33.66
CA LEU A 69 2.88 -37.05 33.78
C LEU A 69 2.94 -36.46 35.19
N VAL A 70 1.79 -36.33 35.88
CA VAL A 70 1.73 -35.88 37.27
C VAL A 70 2.32 -36.92 38.22
N ALA A 71 1.95 -38.20 38.04
CA ALA A 71 2.48 -39.30 38.85
C ALA A 71 4.01 -39.44 38.71
N ASP A 72 4.54 -39.22 37.51
CA ASP A 72 5.98 -39.26 37.21
C ASP A 72 6.72 -37.97 37.62
N GLY A 73 6.01 -37.00 38.21
CA GLY A 73 6.58 -35.71 38.64
C GLY A 73 7.00 -34.80 37.49
N GLN A 74 6.61 -35.12 36.26
CA GLN A 74 6.88 -34.33 35.05
C GLN A 74 5.91 -33.15 34.91
N ALA A 75 4.70 -33.25 35.46
CA ALA A 75 3.74 -32.18 35.63
C ALA A 75 3.40 -31.99 37.12
N SER A 76 3.05 -30.77 37.53
CA SER A 76 2.58 -30.48 38.89
C SER A 76 1.07 -30.64 39.05
N GLY A 77 0.34 -30.68 37.95
CA GLY A 77 -1.12 -30.83 37.92
C GLY A 77 -1.70 -30.36 36.59
N TRP A 78 -2.95 -30.70 36.35
CA TRP A 78 -3.70 -30.21 35.19
C TRP A 78 -5.16 -29.97 35.55
N VAL A 79 -5.81 -29.08 34.80
CA VAL A 79 -7.23 -28.77 34.95
C VAL A 79 -7.90 -28.82 33.57
N GLY A 80 -8.99 -29.57 33.45
CA GLY A 80 -9.81 -29.61 32.25
C GLY A 80 -10.57 -28.30 32.03
N GLY A 81 -10.93 -27.98 30.79
CA GLY A 81 -11.70 -26.77 30.49
C GLY A 81 -12.40 -26.82 29.15
N ILE A 82 -13.16 -25.76 28.85
CA ILE A 82 -13.82 -25.56 27.56
C ILE A 82 -12.86 -24.85 26.62
N TYR A 83 -12.78 -25.32 25.38
CA TYR A 83 -12.02 -24.62 24.34
C TYR A 83 -12.87 -23.57 23.64
N GLU A 84 -12.51 -22.30 23.82
CA GLU A 84 -13.06 -21.19 23.06
C GLU A 84 -12.01 -20.68 22.07
N PRO A 85 -12.13 -21.00 20.77
CA PRO A 85 -11.18 -20.54 19.76
C PRO A 85 -11.28 -19.01 19.57
N GLU A 86 -10.13 -18.35 19.37
CA GLU A 86 -10.05 -16.93 19.00
C GLU A 86 -10.46 -16.68 17.53
N THR A 87 -11.64 -17.18 17.15
CA THR A 87 -12.18 -17.24 15.79
C THR A 87 -12.15 -15.88 15.09
N GLU A 88 -12.60 -14.83 15.78
CA GLU A 88 -12.54 -13.48 15.20
C GLU A 88 -11.12 -13.02 14.91
N ALA A 89 -10.18 -13.34 15.81
CA ALA A 89 -8.78 -12.96 15.64
C ALA A 89 -8.12 -13.69 14.46
N PHE A 90 -8.54 -14.91 14.17
CA PHE A 90 -8.07 -15.65 13.01
C PHE A 90 -8.87 -15.36 11.72
N GLY A 91 -9.80 -14.41 11.76
CA GLY A 91 -10.50 -13.95 10.56
C GLY A 91 -11.77 -14.74 10.26
N GLY A 92 -12.40 -15.35 11.25
CA GLY A 92 -13.63 -16.13 11.10
C GLY A 92 -13.38 -17.63 11.17
N PRO A 93 -14.44 -18.47 11.07
CA PRO A 93 -14.34 -19.92 11.21
C PRO A 93 -13.30 -20.54 10.27
N ASP A 94 -13.35 -20.19 8.98
CA ASP A 94 -12.41 -20.74 7.99
C ASP A 94 -10.95 -20.35 8.26
N GLY A 95 -10.72 -19.13 8.75
CA GLY A 95 -9.38 -18.68 9.12
C GLY A 95 -8.87 -19.39 10.37
N MET A 96 -9.77 -19.74 11.29
CA MET A 96 -9.47 -20.54 12.47
C MET A 96 -9.11 -21.99 12.11
N ASP A 97 -9.80 -22.59 11.14
CA ASP A 97 -9.49 -23.93 10.63
C ASP A 97 -8.06 -23.99 10.07
N VAL A 98 -7.67 -22.98 9.27
CA VAL A 98 -6.29 -22.86 8.78
C VAL A 98 -5.28 -22.75 9.92
N ALA A 99 -5.61 -21.98 10.97
CA ALA A 99 -4.76 -21.87 12.15
C ALA A 99 -4.60 -23.23 12.86
N HIS A 100 -5.67 -23.99 13.04
CA HIS A 100 -5.61 -25.35 13.61
C HIS A 100 -4.77 -26.30 12.77
N GLU A 101 -4.90 -26.28 11.45
CA GLU A 101 -4.08 -27.10 10.55
C GLU A 101 -2.59 -26.80 10.71
N VAL A 102 -2.22 -25.52 10.61
CA VAL A 102 -0.82 -25.06 10.73
C VAL A 102 -0.27 -25.44 12.11
N PHE A 103 -1.04 -25.17 13.17
CA PHE A 103 -0.61 -25.44 14.53
C PHE A 103 -0.50 -26.94 14.82
N CYS A 104 -1.39 -27.79 14.32
CA CYS A 104 -1.26 -29.23 14.50
C CYS A 104 -0.02 -29.79 13.82
N ALA A 105 0.26 -29.35 12.59
CA ALA A 105 1.47 -29.74 11.86
C ALA A 105 2.76 -29.29 12.58
N ASP A 106 2.72 -28.13 13.24
CA ASP A 106 3.85 -27.53 13.95
C ASP A 106 4.10 -28.11 15.36
N SER A 107 3.07 -28.67 16.02
CA SER A 107 3.10 -28.92 17.48
C SER A 107 4.17 -29.89 17.93
N ARG A 108 4.40 -30.96 17.19
CA ARG A 108 5.40 -31.98 17.56
C ARG A 108 6.80 -31.37 17.55
N SER A 109 7.18 -30.71 16.46
CA SER A 109 8.48 -30.04 16.36
C SER A 109 8.61 -28.89 17.37
N ALA A 110 7.55 -28.10 17.59
CA ALA A 110 7.57 -27.02 18.56
C ALA A 110 7.73 -27.50 20.02
N LEU A 111 7.23 -28.71 20.36
CA LEU A 111 7.48 -29.37 21.65
C LEU A 111 8.88 -30.04 21.72
N ALA A 112 9.36 -30.63 20.64
CA ALA A 112 10.69 -31.24 20.64
C ALA A 112 11.81 -30.17 20.75
N GLU A 113 11.53 -28.96 20.25
CA GLU A 113 12.47 -27.85 20.26
C GLU A 113 12.43 -27.00 21.54
N ILE A 114 11.73 -27.45 22.58
CA ILE A 114 11.71 -26.75 23.86
C ILE A 114 13.14 -26.67 24.42
N SER A 115 13.57 -25.43 24.72
CA SER A 115 14.93 -25.10 25.18
C SER A 115 16.03 -25.17 24.12
N ASN A 116 15.71 -25.53 22.86
CA ASN A 116 16.69 -25.46 21.78
C ASN A 116 16.95 -24.00 21.40
N PRO A 117 18.23 -23.58 21.29
CA PRO A 117 18.57 -22.24 20.81
C PRO A 117 18.02 -22.02 19.40
N GLY A 118 17.76 -20.77 19.03
CA GLY A 118 17.32 -20.40 17.68
C GLY A 118 15.81 -20.47 17.41
N ALA A 119 14.97 -20.61 18.46
CA ALA A 119 13.51 -20.71 18.31
C ALA A 119 12.90 -19.48 17.61
N ARG A 120 13.41 -18.28 17.94
CA ARG A 120 13.04 -17.02 17.29
C ARG A 120 13.33 -17.04 15.79
N GLU A 121 14.54 -17.45 15.41
CA GLU A 121 15.00 -17.51 14.02
C GLU A 121 14.19 -18.53 13.21
N ARG A 122 13.88 -19.70 13.79
CA ARG A 122 12.99 -20.70 13.17
C ARG A 122 11.58 -20.13 12.94
N CYS A 123 11.01 -19.41 13.91
CA CYS A 123 9.74 -18.72 13.71
C CYS A 123 9.80 -17.69 12.58
N VAL A 124 10.88 -16.89 12.49
CA VAL A 124 11.03 -15.92 11.40
C VAL A 124 11.06 -16.62 10.04
N LEU A 125 11.77 -17.74 9.90
CA LEU A 125 11.81 -18.51 8.66
C LEU A 125 10.43 -19.01 8.24
N LEU A 126 9.70 -19.65 9.17
CA LEU A 126 8.37 -20.19 8.92
C LEU A 126 7.35 -19.10 8.60
N LEU A 127 7.35 -18.01 9.35
CA LEU A 127 6.45 -16.87 9.14
C LEU A 127 6.77 -16.15 7.83
N SER A 128 8.05 -16.03 7.46
CA SER A 128 8.42 -15.43 6.17
C SER A 128 7.99 -16.32 5.00
N ALA A 129 8.08 -17.64 5.12
CA ALA A 129 7.55 -18.58 4.12
C ALA A 129 6.02 -18.49 3.99
N MET A 130 5.30 -18.38 5.11
CA MET A 130 3.86 -18.18 5.15
C MET A 130 3.42 -16.85 4.51
N ILE A 131 4.09 -15.75 4.87
CA ILE A 131 3.82 -14.40 4.34
C ILE A 131 4.05 -14.36 2.83
N ARG A 132 5.16 -14.91 2.32
CA ARG A 132 5.43 -14.99 0.88
C ARG A 132 4.40 -15.85 0.15
N SER A 133 4.02 -16.99 0.74
CA SER A 133 3.00 -17.88 0.17
C SER A 133 1.59 -17.28 0.19
N ALA A 134 1.33 -16.33 1.09
CA ALA A 134 0.12 -15.51 1.09
C ALA A 134 0.11 -14.46 -0.03
N GLY A 135 1.20 -14.34 -0.81
CA GLY A 135 1.28 -13.49 -2.00
C GLY A 135 1.53 -12.02 -1.72
N LEU A 136 2.00 -11.68 -0.51
CA LEU A 136 2.26 -10.30 -0.12
C LEU A 136 3.56 -9.78 -0.70
N ASP A 137 3.55 -8.54 -1.19
CA ASP A 137 4.77 -7.84 -1.60
C ASP A 137 5.63 -7.43 -0.37
N PRO A 138 6.88 -6.95 -0.56
CA PRO A 138 7.74 -6.57 0.56
C PRO A 138 7.16 -5.52 1.51
N PHE A 139 6.39 -4.55 1.01
CA PHE A 139 5.76 -3.50 1.82
C PHE A 139 4.55 -4.05 2.60
N GLU A 140 3.77 -4.93 1.97
CA GLU A 140 2.67 -5.63 2.62
C GLU A 140 3.16 -6.61 3.69
N ALA A 141 4.26 -7.31 3.43
CA ALA A 141 4.99 -8.12 4.42
C ALA A 141 5.48 -7.24 5.57
N GLY A 142 6.00 -6.05 5.27
CA GLY A 142 6.35 -5.04 6.26
C GLY A 142 5.17 -4.62 7.14
N ASP A 143 3.96 -4.48 6.56
CA ASP A 143 2.75 -4.17 7.32
C ASP A 143 2.30 -5.34 8.21
N VAL A 144 2.54 -6.61 7.84
CA VAL A 144 2.33 -7.75 8.76
C VAL A 144 3.22 -7.60 10.00
N TRP A 145 4.51 -7.33 9.81
CA TRP A 145 5.45 -7.09 10.91
C TRP A 145 5.09 -5.84 11.72
N ALA A 146 4.58 -4.80 11.09
CA ALA A 146 4.10 -3.59 11.77
C ALA A 146 2.86 -3.88 12.63
N LYS A 147 1.90 -4.68 12.15
CA LYS A 147 0.73 -5.10 12.93
C LYS A 147 1.12 -6.00 14.09
N LEU A 148 2.08 -6.91 13.90
CA LEU A 148 2.65 -7.69 15.01
C LEU A 148 3.30 -6.77 16.05
N SER A 149 4.09 -5.79 15.59
CA SER A 149 4.75 -4.82 16.46
C SER A 149 3.75 -4.00 17.27
N ALA A 150 2.59 -3.64 16.70
CA ALA A 150 1.53 -2.89 17.38
C ALA A 150 0.84 -3.70 18.50
N LEU A 151 0.91 -5.04 18.44
CA LEU A 151 0.36 -5.95 19.45
C LEU A 151 1.39 -6.34 20.52
N ARG A 152 2.56 -5.68 20.53
CA ARG A 152 3.69 -6.02 21.42
C ARG A 152 4.19 -4.80 22.18
N PRO A 153 4.90 -5.01 23.30
CA PRO A 153 5.51 -3.91 24.04
C PRO A 153 6.41 -3.05 23.13
N PRO A 154 6.52 -1.73 23.36
CA PRO A 154 7.41 -0.89 22.59
C PRO A 154 8.86 -1.34 22.73
N VAL A 155 9.62 -1.28 21.64
CA VAL A 155 11.04 -1.63 21.59
C VAL A 155 11.86 -0.38 21.39
N THR A 156 12.88 -0.22 22.23
CA THR A 156 13.97 0.72 21.96
C THR A 156 15.08 -0.05 21.22
N PRO A 157 15.24 0.15 19.92
CA PRO A 157 16.24 -0.59 19.16
C PRO A 157 17.66 -0.22 19.62
N PRO A 158 18.60 -1.18 19.62
CA PRO A 158 20.00 -0.85 19.83
C PRO A 158 20.50 0.10 18.74
N THR A 159 21.54 0.89 19.03
CA THR A 159 22.19 1.79 18.06
C THR A 159 23.53 1.23 17.59
N GLY A 160 24.01 1.72 16.45
CA GLY A 160 25.33 1.37 15.91
C GLY A 160 25.47 -0.11 15.51
N PRO A 161 26.67 -0.70 15.62
CA PRO A 161 27.00 -1.99 14.98
C PRO A 161 26.15 -3.19 15.41
N ALA A 162 25.55 -3.14 16.60
CA ALA A 162 24.66 -4.20 17.08
C ALA A 162 23.33 -4.20 16.31
N ARG A 163 22.83 -3.02 15.94
CA ARG A 163 21.65 -2.86 15.09
C ARG A 163 21.92 -3.40 13.70
N ASP A 164 23.04 -3.01 13.09
CA ASP A 164 23.36 -3.39 11.72
C ASP A 164 23.51 -4.90 11.56
N ARG A 165 24.14 -5.56 12.54
CA ARG A 165 24.19 -7.03 12.61
C ARG A 165 22.81 -7.66 12.72
N ALA A 166 21.94 -7.11 13.55
CA ALA A 166 20.58 -7.63 13.74
C ALA A 166 19.71 -7.43 12.48
N VAL A 167 19.84 -6.29 11.81
CA VAL A 167 19.17 -5.98 10.53
C VAL A 167 19.66 -6.91 9.43
N ALA A 168 20.97 -7.11 9.31
CA ALA A 168 21.55 -8.04 8.34
C ALA A 168 21.12 -9.49 8.59
N ALA A 169 21.10 -9.92 9.86
CA ALA A 169 20.62 -11.26 10.22
C ALA A 169 19.14 -11.44 9.91
N MET A 170 18.30 -10.46 10.28
CA MET A 170 16.87 -10.50 9.99
C MET A 170 16.60 -10.50 8.47
N ARG A 171 17.34 -9.71 7.69
CA ARG A 171 17.23 -9.72 6.22
C ARG A 171 17.57 -11.09 5.63
N ARG A 172 18.60 -11.77 6.14
CA ARG A 172 18.92 -13.14 5.70
C ARG A 172 17.78 -14.10 6.03
N LEU A 173 17.24 -14.05 7.25
CA LEU A 173 16.15 -14.93 7.67
C LEU A 173 14.86 -14.69 6.88
N MET A 174 14.50 -13.42 6.65
CA MET A 174 13.29 -13.07 5.92
C MET A 174 13.33 -13.47 4.44
N ASN A 175 14.51 -13.57 3.85
CA ASN A 175 14.68 -13.89 2.42
C ASN A 175 15.18 -15.33 2.17
N ALA A 176 15.48 -16.08 3.23
CA ALA A 176 15.92 -17.46 3.10
C ALA A 176 14.79 -18.37 2.60
N ASP A 177 15.16 -19.32 1.74
CA ASP A 177 14.35 -20.50 1.45
C ASP A 177 14.37 -21.40 2.69
N ALA A 178 13.31 -21.32 3.49
CA ALA A 178 13.21 -22.04 4.74
C ALA A 178 13.35 -23.56 4.53
N ALA A 179 12.87 -24.10 3.41
CA ALA A 179 12.94 -25.54 3.12
C ALA A 179 14.37 -26.04 2.88
N ARG A 180 15.31 -25.14 2.56
CA ARG A 180 16.73 -25.47 2.28
C ARG A 180 17.68 -25.18 3.45
N ARG A 181 17.14 -25.02 4.67
CA ARG A 181 17.97 -24.82 5.86
C ARG A 181 18.94 -26.01 6.03
N PRO A 182 20.27 -25.77 6.13
CA PRO A 182 21.24 -26.82 6.39
C PRO A 182 21.05 -27.38 7.81
N ASP A 183 21.35 -28.66 7.99
CA ASP A 183 21.25 -29.37 9.27
C ASP A 183 19.87 -29.22 9.93
N ALA A 184 18.81 -29.18 9.10
CA ALA A 184 17.43 -29.10 9.55
C ALA A 184 16.99 -30.41 10.21
N GLU A 185 16.06 -30.28 11.16
CA GLU A 185 15.42 -31.41 11.81
C GLU A 185 14.62 -32.23 10.79
N PRO A 186 14.47 -33.56 10.96
CA PRO A 186 13.83 -34.44 9.98
C PRO A 186 12.46 -33.97 9.47
N ASP A 187 11.64 -33.39 10.34
CA ASP A 187 10.27 -32.95 10.02
C ASP A 187 10.19 -31.48 9.55
N TRP A 188 11.33 -30.80 9.41
CA TRP A 188 11.38 -29.37 9.09
C TRP A 188 10.74 -29.03 7.74
N ALA A 189 10.95 -29.86 6.72
CA ALA A 189 10.37 -29.64 5.40
C ALA A 189 8.83 -29.69 5.42
N GLU A 190 8.26 -30.64 6.17
CA GLU A 190 6.81 -30.74 6.36
C GLU A 190 6.26 -29.54 7.13
N ARG A 191 7.00 -29.09 8.14
CA ARG A 191 6.68 -27.89 8.92
C ARG A 191 6.65 -26.64 8.04
N VAL A 192 7.64 -26.45 7.16
CA VAL A 192 7.66 -25.34 6.20
C VAL A 192 6.47 -25.44 5.24
N ALA A 193 6.20 -26.63 4.70
CA ALA A 193 5.09 -26.85 3.77
C ALA A 193 3.72 -26.52 4.41
N ALA A 194 3.53 -26.82 5.70
CA ALA A 194 2.33 -26.47 6.44
C ALA A 194 2.11 -24.95 6.54
N PHE A 195 3.16 -24.19 6.89
CA PHE A 195 3.10 -22.73 6.95
C PHE A 195 2.87 -22.10 5.56
N GLU A 196 3.52 -22.61 4.53
CA GLU A 196 3.28 -22.16 3.15
C GLU A 196 1.85 -22.46 2.68
N ASN A 197 1.34 -23.65 2.99
CA ASN A 197 -0.03 -24.04 2.67
C ASN A 197 -1.03 -23.14 3.40
N GLY A 198 -0.82 -22.88 4.69
CA GLY A 198 -1.63 -21.93 5.46
C GLY A 198 -1.64 -20.53 4.84
N GLY A 199 -0.48 -20.04 4.40
CA GLY A 199 -0.37 -18.77 3.67
C GLY A 199 -1.22 -18.74 2.40
N ARG A 200 -1.13 -19.79 1.57
CA ARG A 200 -1.94 -19.92 0.33
C ARG A 200 -3.44 -20.02 0.64
N GLN A 201 -3.84 -20.75 1.67
CA GLN A 201 -5.24 -20.88 2.08
C GLN A 201 -5.79 -19.54 2.57
N LEU A 202 -5.09 -18.83 3.45
CA LEU A 202 -5.52 -17.49 3.91
C LEU A 202 -5.62 -16.49 2.77
N ARG A 203 -4.73 -16.55 1.78
CA ARG A 203 -4.84 -15.73 0.56
C ARG A 203 -6.14 -16.01 -0.19
N ARG A 204 -6.50 -17.28 -0.37
CA ARG A 204 -7.77 -17.67 -1.03
C ARG A 204 -8.96 -17.18 -0.22
N LEU A 205 -9.00 -17.43 1.09
CA LEU A 205 -10.08 -16.95 1.96
C LEU A 205 -10.22 -15.42 1.94
N ALA A 206 -9.11 -14.68 1.87
CA ALA A 206 -9.12 -13.23 1.73
C ALA A 206 -9.68 -12.79 0.36
N ALA A 207 -9.29 -13.46 -0.72
CA ALA A 207 -9.78 -13.18 -2.08
C ALA A 207 -11.28 -13.50 -2.22
N ASP A 208 -11.73 -14.56 -1.56
CA ASP A 208 -13.13 -15.01 -1.55
C ASP A 208 -14.02 -14.19 -0.58
N GLY A 209 -13.46 -13.22 0.13
CA GLY A 209 -14.20 -12.40 1.11
C GLY A 209 -14.66 -13.18 2.36
N ARG A 210 -14.06 -14.34 2.62
CA ARG A 210 -14.40 -15.23 3.75
C ARG A 210 -13.65 -14.88 5.03
N LEU A 211 -12.62 -14.04 4.95
CA LEU A 211 -11.96 -13.49 6.14
C LEU A 211 -12.70 -12.24 6.64
N ILE A 212 -13.12 -12.26 7.91
CA ILE A 212 -13.74 -11.07 8.55
C ILE A 212 -12.71 -10.03 9.01
N ARG A 213 -11.41 -10.38 8.97
CA ARG A 213 -10.27 -9.48 9.20
C ARG A 213 -9.38 -9.48 7.97
N GLY A 214 -8.75 -8.34 7.67
CA GLY A 214 -7.80 -8.25 6.57
C GLY A 214 -6.64 -9.26 6.70
N LEU A 215 -6.22 -9.86 5.59
CA LEU A 215 -5.18 -10.89 5.50
C LEU A 215 -3.92 -10.58 6.34
N ARG A 216 -3.43 -9.35 6.25
CA ARG A 216 -2.23 -8.90 6.99
C ARG A 216 -2.41 -8.93 8.51
N ALA A 217 -3.62 -8.66 9.01
CA ALA A 217 -3.94 -8.70 10.44
C ALA A 217 -4.07 -10.15 10.94
N VAL A 218 -4.60 -11.05 10.10
CA VAL A 218 -4.69 -12.49 10.39
C VAL A 218 -3.29 -13.13 10.42
N LEU A 219 -2.43 -12.80 9.45
CA LEU A 219 -1.02 -13.25 9.43
C LEU A 219 -0.23 -12.74 10.63
N ALA A 220 -0.43 -11.50 11.05
CA ALA A 220 0.19 -10.96 12.27
C ALA A 220 -0.26 -11.74 13.52
N HIS A 221 -1.51 -12.23 13.54
CA HIS A 221 -2.01 -13.05 14.65
C HIS A 221 -1.42 -14.48 14.64
N HIS A 222 -1.21 -15.07 13.46
CA HIS A 222 -0.46 -16.32 13.32
C HIS A 222 0.97 -16.20 13.87
N ALA A 223 1.63 -15.06 13.62
CA ALA A 223 2.96 -14.80 14.15
C ALA A 223 2.99 -14.82 15.69
N ILE A 224 2.01 -14.21 16.35
CA ILE A 224 1.87 -14.24 17.82
C ILE A 224 1.84 -15.67 18.34
N PHE A 225 1.01 -16.52 17.75
CA PHE A 225 0.83 -17.89 18.21
C PHE A 225 2.06 -18.74 17.95
N ALA A 226 2.70 -18.59 16.77
CA ALA A 226 3.95 -19.27 16.45
C ALA A 226 5.05 -18.94 17.48
N PHE A 227 5.23 -17.66 17.81
CA PHE A 227 6.21 -17.24 18.82
C PHE A 227 5.85 -17.72 20.23
N ASN A 228 4.58 -17.64 20.64
CA ASN A 228 4.14 -18.10 21.95
C ASN A 228 4.39 -19.61 22.13
N ARG A 229 4.13 -20.41 21.10
CA ARG A 229 4.37 -21.87 21.10
C ARG A 229 5.85 -22.19 21.21
N ALA A 230 6.68 -21.44 20.47
CA ALA A 230 8.14 -21.53 20.50
C ALA A 230 8.76 -21.02 21.82
N GLY A 231 7.98 -20.40 22.71
CA GLY A 231 8.46 -19.87 23.98
C GLY A 231 9.28 -18.58 23.84
N VAL A 232 9.14 -17.86 22.73
CA VAL A 232 9.81 -16.57 22.51
C VAL A 232 9.11 -15.51 23.36
N SER A 233 9.88 -14.79 24.18
CA SER A 233 9.32 -13.81 25.11
C SER A 233 8.65 -12.65 24.38
N ALA A 234 7.68 -11.98 25.00
CA ALA A 234 6.99 -10.85 24.37
C ALA A 234 7.95 -9.71 23.96
N SER A 235 9.04 -9.49 24.70
CA SER A 235 10.08 -8.53 24.36
C SER A 235 10.91 -8.95 23.14
N GLU A 236 11.27 -10.24 23.03
CA GLU A 236 11.94 -10.76 21.84
C GLU A 236 11.02 -10.74 20.61
N GLN A 237 9.74 -11.04 20.79
CA GLN A 237 8.72 -10.91 19.73
C GLN A 237 8.63 -9.47 19.27
N ALA A 238 8.60 -8.51 20.20
CA ALA A 238 8.61 -7.09 19.89
C ALA A 238 9.86 -6.68 19.10
N ALA A 239 11.04 -7.13 19.54
CA ALA A 239 12.30 -6.84 18.87
C ALA A 239 12.35 -7.45 17.46
N THR A 240 11.82 -8.66 17.30
CA THR A 240 11.71 -9.35 16.01
C THR A 240 10.74 -8.65 15.07
N ALA A 241 9.58 -8.22 15.56
CA ALA A 241 8.60 -7.48 14.79
C ALA A 241 9.15 -6.12 14.34
N TRP A 242 9.86 -5.43 15.23
CA TRP A 242 10.57 -4.21 14.89
C TRP A 242 11.62 -4.45 13.80
N LEU A 243 12.47 -5.48 13.95
CA LEU A 243 13.48 -5.84 12.94
C LEU A 243 12.85 -6.19 11.60
N GLY A 244 11.77 -6.98 11.59
CA GLY A 244 11.07 -7.41 10.37
C GLY A 244 10.43 -6.23 9.64
N ARG A 245 9.77 -5.33 10.39
CA ARG A 245 9.25 -4.06 9.88
C ARG A 245 10.39 -3.21 9.31
N HIS A 246 11.49 -3.08 10.05
CA HIS A 246 12.61 -2.23 9.65
C HIS A 246 13.30 -2.74 8.40
N VAL A 247 13.52 -4.05 8.28
CA VAL A 247 14.09 -4.70 7.09
C VAL A 247 13.16 -4.54 5.88
N ALA A 248 11.86 -4.75 6.06
CA ALA A 248 10.88 -4.67 4.98
C ALA A 248 10.73 -3.24 4.40
N PHE A 249 10.92 -2.21 5.23
CA PHE A 249 10.73 -0.80 4.86
C PHE A 249 12.02 0.02 4.69
N ALA A 250 13.21 -0.58 4.87
CA ALA A 250 14.48 0.14 4.68
C ALA A 250 14.77 0.37 3.19
N ALA A 251 14.90 1.64 2.78
CA ALA A 251 15.39 2.02 1.45
C ALA A 251 16.93 1.82 1.38
N GLY A 252 17.41 1.11 0.37
CA GLY A 252 18.84 1.02 0.07
C GLY A 252 19.51 -0.28 0.49
N GLU A 253 19.15 -1.37 -0.18
CA GLU A 253 19.99 -2.49 -0.61
C GLU A 253 19.01 -3.46 -1.25
N ALA A 254 19.23 -3.85 -2.50
CA ALA A 254 18.45 -4.91 -3.11
C ALA A 254 18.59 -6.15 -2.21
N ALA A 255 17.56 -6.41 -1.40
CA ALA A 255 17.31 -7.76 -0.96
C ALA A 255 16.93 -8.50 -2.25
N ASP A 256 17.91 -9.17 -2.83
CA ASP A 256 17.67 -10.40 -3.58
C ASP A 256 16.71 -11.25 -2.73
N MET A 257 15.41 -11.17 -3.05
CA MET A 257 14.55 -12.31 -2.82
C MET A 257 15.02 -13.37 -3.81
N SER A 258 15.98 -14.19 -3.35
CA SER A 258 16.53 -15.29 -4.12
C SER A 258 15.41 -16.22 -4.56
N THR A 259 15.07 -16.18 -5.84
CA THR A 259 14.35 -17.26 -6.53
C THR A 259 15.29 -18.18 -7.31
N HIS A 260 16.62 -17.95 -7.32
CA HIS A 260 17.54 -18.76 -8.12
C HIS A 260 18.85 -19.22 -7.44
N ARG A 261 19.22 -20.47 -7.78
CA ARG A 261 20.47 -21.18 -7.45
C ARG A 261 21.69 -20.38 -7.92
N SER A 262 22.68 -20.25 -7.03
CA SER A 262 24.15 -20.17 -7.22
C SER A 262 24.71 -19.69 -8.58
N THR A 263 25.49 -18.59 -8.59
CA THR A 263 26.95 -18.62 -8.90
C THR A 263 27.68 -17.26 -8.72
N SER A 264 28.82 -17.32 -7.99
CA SER A 264 30.10 -16.55 -7.97
C SER A 264 30.23 -15.00 -8.06
N ALA A 265 30.72 -14.44 -6.93
CA ALA A 265 31.97 -13.67 -6.67
C ALA A 265 32.24 -12.24 -7.24
N ASP A 266 32.14 -11.25 -6.34
CA ASP A 266 33.04 -10.08 -6.00
C ASP A 266 33.48 -9.04 -7.09
N PRO A 267 34.00 -7.83 -6.74
CA PRO A 267 34.04 -7.10 -5.45
C PRO A 267 33.78 -5.55 -5.50
N ASN A 268 33.45 -5.00 -4.32
CA ASN A 268 33.80 -3.69 -3.73
C ASN A 268 33.76 -2.36 -4.52
N LEU A 269 32.99 -1.40 -3.99
CA LEU A 269 33.35 0.03 -3.92
C LEU A 269 32.87 0.62 -2.58
N ALA A 270 33.83 1.12 -1.79
CA ALA A 270 33.66 1.58 -0.42
C ALA A 270 32.70 2.79 -0.33
N ARG A 271 31.69 2.70 0.55
CA ARG A 271 30.80 3.81 0.88
C ARG A 271 31.10 4.31 2.29
N MET A 272 31.46 5.58 2.36
CA MET A 272 31.87 6.31 3.54
C MET A 272 30.66 6.54 4.47
N GLU A 273 30.75 6.05 5.71
CA GLU A 273 29.71 6.17 6.74
C GLU A 273 29.59 7.62 7.24
N SER A 274 28.36 8.14 7.30
CA SER A 274 28.01 9.27 8.18
C SER A 274 26.98 8.81 9.22
N ILE A 275 27.34 9.00 10.48
CA ILE A 275 26.61 8.63 11.71
C ILE A 275 25.25 9.35 11.78
N VAL A 276 24.15 8.64 12.07
CA VAL A 276 22.85 9.27 12.42
C VAL A 276 22.23 8.62 13.66
N THR A 277 21.98 9.46 14.67
CA THR A 277 21.30 9.26 15.96
C THR A 277 19.80 8.94 15.78
N PRO A 278 19.15 8.12 16.66
CA PRO A 278 17.72 7.82 16.55
C PRO A 278 16.88 8.94 17.15
N VAL A 279 15.87 9.35 16.40
CA VAL A 279 15.05 10.53 16.61
C VAL A 279 13.67 10.14 17.17
N THR A 280 13.27 10.69 18.32
CA THR A 280 11.90 10.57 18.90
C THR A 280 11.19 11.91 19.02
N ASP A 281 11.87 13.00 18.68
CA ASP A 281 11.30 14.34 18.69
C ASP A 281 10.44 14.56 17.43
N PRO A 282 9.16 14.99 17.55
CA PRO A 282 8.37 15.43 16.40
C PRO A 282 9.09 16.43 15.48
N ALA A 283 10.00 17.26 16.02
CA ALA A 283 10.81 18.18 15.25
C ALA A 283 11.85 17.46 14.40
N GLU A 284 12.54 16.48 14.96
CA GLU A 284 13.52 15.68 14.23
C GLU A 284 12.83 14.77 13.17
N LEU A 285 11.63 14.22 13.45
CA LEU A 285 10.84 13.47 12.44
C LEU A 285 10.40 14.36 11.28
N ARG A 286 10.04 15.60 11.61
CA ARG A 286 9.73 16.64 10.61
C ARG A 286 10.95 16.99 9.78
N GLU A 287 12.12 17.18 10.40
CA GLU A 287 13.38 17.41 9.67
C GLU A 287 13.78 16.20 8.81
N ALA A 288 13.56 14.97 9.28
CA ALA A 288 13.82 13.76 8.50
C ALA A 288 12.87 13.63 7.29
N LEU A 289 11.60 14.02 7.44
CA LEU A 289 10.68 14.12 6.30
C LEU A 289 11.16 15.19 5.32
N VAL A 290 11.44 16.40 5.80
CA VAL A 290 11.92 17.52 4.97
C VAL A 290 13.19 17.14 4.21
N SER A 291 14.15 16.50 4.88
CA SER A 291 15.41 16.06 4.26
C SER A 291 15.17 15.06 3.13
N ARG A 292 14.30 14.05 3.34
CA ARG A 292 13.93 13.09 2.28
C ARG A 292 13.24 13.77 1.10
N LEU A 293 12.37 14.75 1.36
CA LEU A 293 11.69 15.49 0.29
C LEU A 293 12.65 16.38 -0.51
N ILE A 294 13.69 16.93 0.12
CA ILE A 294 14.77 17.68 -0.56
C ILE A 294 15.62 16.72 -1.39
N GLU A 295 16.06 15.61 -0.82
CA GLU A 295 16.88 14.61 -1.51
C GLU A 295 16.16 13.99 -2.71
N GLY A 296 14.84 13.78 -2.60
CA GLY A 296 13.97 13.32 -3.70
C GLY A 296 13.62 14.40 -4.72
N GLY A 297 14.04 15.65 -4.52
CA GLY A 297 13.79 16.76 -5.44
C GLY A 297 12.37 17.36 -5.38
N HIS A 298 11.52 16.91 -4.45
CA HIS A 298 10.15 17.40 -4.27
C HIS A 298 10.10 18.75 -3.56
N LEU A 299 11.05 19.02 -2.64
CA LEU A 299 11.21 20.30 -1.97
C LEU A 299 12.50 20.99 -2.43
N ARG A 300 12.38 22.20 -2.96
CA ARG A 300 13.48 22.92 -3.62
C ARG A 300 13.56 24.38 -3.16
N THR A 301 12.41 25.05 -3.03
CA THR A 301 12.33 26.47 -2.72
C THR A 301 12.54 26.70 -1.22
N PRO A 302 13.47 27.61 -0.82
CA PRO A 302 13.78 27.84 0.60
C PRO A 302 12.57 28.17 1.48
N ASP A 303 11.65 28.98 0.97
CA ASP A 303 10.44 29.38 1.72
C ASP A 303 9.47 28.20 1.90
N VAL A 304 9.35 27.31 0.91
CA VAL A 304 8.54 26.08 1.00
C VAL A 304 9.16 25.11 1.99
N ILE A 305 10.47 24.93 1.94
CA ILE A 305 11.22 24.14 2.92
C ILE A 305 10.98 24.68 4.35
N ALA A 306 11.08 26.00 4.54
CA ALA A 306 10.84 26.63 5.83
C ALA A 306 9.39 26.43 6.31
N ALA A 307 8.40 26.53 5.43
CA ALA A 307 7.00 26.26 5.75
C ALA A 307 6.80 24.81 6.24
N PHE A 308 7.41 23.82 5.58
CA PHE A 308 7.35 22.43 6.05
C PHE A 308 8.03 22.25 7.40
N ARG A 309 9.21 22.83 7.62
CA ARG A 309 9.94 22.76 8.90
C ARG A 309 9.19 23.40 10.07
N ASN A 310 8.41 24.43 9.79
CA ASN A 310 7.65 25.17 10.80
C ASN A 310 6.23 24.61 11.01
N THR A 311 5.78 23.66 10.19
CA THR A 311 4.42 23.10 10.28
C THR A 311 4.43 21.71 10.90
N GLU A 312 3.81 21.60 12.06
CA GLU A 312 3.68 20.36 12.81
C GLU A 312 2.59 19.46 12.21
N ARG A 313 2.90 18.74 11.12
CA ARG A 313 1.94 17.90 10.37
C ARG A 313 1.08 16.99 11.26
N HIS A 314 1.68 16.40 12.30
CA HIS A 314 0.99 15.52 13.24
C HIS A 314 -0.14 16.20 14.02
N ARG A 315 -0.13 17.53 14.20
CA ARG A 315 -1.23 18.26 14.85
C ARG A 315 -2.50 18.33 13.98
N PHE A 316 -2.36 18.17 12.67
CA PHE A 316 -3.46 18.13 11.72
C PHE A 316 -4.02 16.71 11.51
N LEU A 317 -3.50 15.72 12.25
CA LEU A 317 -3.87 14.30 12.16
C LEU A 317 -4.16 13.72 13.54
N PRO A 318 -5.19 14.22 14.25
CA PRO A 318 -5.54 13.70 15.57
C PRO A 318 -5.88 12.20 15.48
N GLY A 319 -5.29 11.40 16.39
CA GLY A 319 -5.50 9.95 16.43
C GLY A 319 -4.59 9.13 15.50
N VAL A 320 -3.72 9.78 14.72
CA VAL A 320 -2.71 9.09 13.90
C VAL A 320 -1.39 9.01 14.69
N ASP A 321 -0.74 7.85 14.64
CA ASP A 321 0.58 7.65 15.23
C ASP A 321 1.60 8.69 14.71
N LEU A 322 2.45 9.21 15.60
CA LEU A 322 3.38 10.28 15.29
C LEU A 322 4.32 9.93 14.14
N HIS A 323 4.87 8.72 14.10
CA HIS A 323 5.73 8.30 12.99
C HIS A 323 4.94 8.19 11.69
N LYS A 324 3.72 7.63 11.73
CA LYS A 324 2.83 7.56 10.56
C LYS A 324 2.52 8.95 9.98
N ALA A 325 2.34 9.96 10.82
CA ALA A 325 2.08 11.33 10.37
C ALA A 325 3.22 11.91 9.50
N TYR A 326 4.44 11.38 9.62
CA TYR A 326 5.62 11.78 8.85
C TYR A 326 6.12 10.71 7.86
N LEU A 327 5.33 9.66 7.59
CA LEU A 327 5.59 8.75 6.48
C LEU A 327 5.26 9.41 5.14
N GLU A 328 5.88 8.90 4.09
CA GLU A 328 5.59 9.33 2.71
C GLU A 328 4.35 8.57 2.19
N ASP A 329 3.20 8.87 2.78
CA ASP A 329 1.92 8.23 2.44
C ASP A 329 0.74 9.20 2.65
N ALA A 330 -0.34 8.96 1.91
CA ALA A 330 -1.60 9.64 2.15
C ALA A 330 -2.27 9.06 3.41
N VAL A 331 -3.00 9.90 4.12
CA VAL A 331 -3.72 9.49 5.33
C VAL A 331 -5.22 9.65 5.08
N PRO A 332 -5.99 8.57 4.93
CA PRO A 332 -7.44 8.63 4.83
C PRO A 332 -8.03 9.31 6.06
N ILE A 333 -8.92 10.29 5.86
CA ILE A 333 -9.58 11.01 6.96
C ILE A 333 -11.11 10.88 6.93
N LYS A 334 -11.70 10.52 5.78
CA LYS A 334 -13.14 10.34 5.66
C LYS A 334 -13.49 9.28 4.62
N HIS A 335 -14.50 8.48 4.95
CA HIS A 335 -15.08 7.47 4.07
C HIS A 335 -16.58 7.75 3.90
N ASP A 336 -17.15 7.33 2.78
CA ASP A 336 -18.60 7.38 2.57
C ASP A 336 -19.32 6.18 3.21
N GLU A 337 -20.63 6.10 3.00
CA GLU A 337 -21.50 5.04 3.54
C GLU A 337 -21.13 3.64 3.03
N THR A 338 -20.43 3.54 1.89
CA THR A 338 -19.99 2.28 1.29
C THR A 338 -18.57 1.90 1.71
N GLY A 339 -17.89 2.76 2.47
CA GLY A 339 -16.52 2.58 2.91
C GLY A 339 -15.47 3.05 1.89
N GLU A 340 -15.85 3.74 0.82
CA GLU A 340 -14.90 4.35 -0.12
C GLU A 340 -14.28 5.61 0.50
N MET A 341 -12.97 5.76 0.35
CA MET A 341 -12.26 6.94 0.85
C MET A 341 -12.64 8.17 0.01
N ILE A 342 -13.25 9.15 0.65
CA ILE A 342 -13.73 10.39 0.01
C ILE A 342 -12.94 11.63 0.43
N SER A 343 -12.05 11.50 1.43
CA SER A 343 -11.11 12.55 1.81
C SER A 343 -9.86 11.97 2.47
N CYS A 344 -8.71 12.59 2.19
CA CYS A 344 -7.42 12.25 2.79
C CYS A 344 -6.53 13.49 2.91
N ILE A 345 -5.52 13.43 3.78
CA ILE A 345 -4.35 14.29 3.61
C ILE A 345 -3.42 13.60 2.61
N SER A 346 -3.05 14.30 1.53
CA SER A 346 -2.11 13.78 0.53
C SER A 346 -0.75 13.44 1.11
N ALA A 347 -0.03 12.54 0.42
CA ALA A 347 1.36 12.22 0.73
C ALA A 347 2.22 13.51 0.74
N PRO A 348 3.20 13.66 1.65
CA PRO A 348 4.00 14.88 1.75
C PRO A 348 4.69 15.31 0.47
N SER A 349 5.17 14.38 -0.38
CA SER A 349 5.76 14.71 -1.68
C SER A 349 4.76 15.35 -2.65
N ILE A 350 3.50 14.92 -2.63
CA ILE A 350 2.42 15.52 -3.45
C ILE A 350 2.10 16.93 -2.96
N VAL A 351 2.04 17.13 -1.64
CA VAL A 351 1.85 18.47 -1.04
C VAL A 351 3.02 19.39 -1.42
N ALA A 352 4.25 18.92 -1.26
CA ALA A 352 5.46 19.68 -1.62
C ALA A 352 5.44 20.06 -3.10
N THR A 353 5.17 19.09 -3.97
CA THR A 353 5.10 19.28 -5.42
C THR A 353 4.08 20.34 -5.79
N GLN A 354 2.85 20.28 -5.26
CA GLN A 354 1.84 21.29 -5.56
C GLN A 354 2.20 22.69 -5.04
N LEU A 355 2.85 22.80 -3.88
CA LEU A 355 3.29 24.10 -3.36
C LEU A 355 4.39 24.71 -4.22
N GLU A 356 5.35 23.91 -4.68
CA GLU A 356 6.37 24.32 -5.65
C GLU A 356 5.74 24.74 -6.99
N GLN A 357 4.77 23.97 -7.48
CA GLN A 357 3.99 24.29 -8.68
C GLN A 357 3.25 25.61 -8.54
N LEU A 358 2.64 25.87 -7.38
CA LEU A 358 1.84 27.06 -7.12
C LEU A 358 2.70 28.31 -7.06
N GLY A 359 3.91 28.23 -6.49
CA GLY A 359 4.83 29.36 -6.42
C GLY A 359 4.22 30.57 -5.73
N SER A 360 3.58 30.35 -4.58
CA SER A 360 3.01 31.39 -3.72
C SER A 360 4.10 32.28 -3.13
N LYS A 361 3.80 33.57 -2.95
CA LYS A 361 4.72 34.58 -2.44
C LYS A 361 4.05 35.40 -1.33
N PRO A 362 4.83 36.07 -0.47
CA PRO A 362 4.30 37.04 0.48
C PRO A 362 3.37 38.06 -0.19
N GLY A 363 2.23 38.34 0.45
CA GLY A 363 1.21 39.26 -0.08
C GLY A 363 0.15 38.63 -0.99
N HIS A 364 0.35 37.41 -1.48
CA HIS A 364 -0.62 36.76 -2.36
C HIS A 364 -1.94 36.44 -1.65
N LYS A 365 -3.04 36.59 -2.39
CA LYS A 365 -4.36 36.03 -2.08
C LYS A 365 -4.48 34.65 -2.71
N VAL A 366 -4.72 33.63 -1.89
CA VAL A 366 -4.79 32.23 -2.32
C VAL A 366 -6.17 31.66 -2.06
N LEU A 367 -6.74 30.97 -3.04
CA LEU A 367 -7.88 30.08 -2.86
C LEU A 367 -7.41 28.62 -2.92
N GLU A 368 -7.79 27.82 -1.93
CA GLU A 368 -7.60 26.38 -1.90
C GLU A 368 -8.96 25.67 -1.95
N ALA A 369 -9.12 24.70 -2.86
CA ALA A 369 -10.26 23.80 -2.93
C ALA A 369 -9.89 22.43 -2.37
N GLY A 370 -10.46 22.07 -1.22
CA GLY A 370 -10.17 20.84 -0.46
C GLY A 370 -9.48 21.13 0.87
N ALA A 371 -10.20 21.71 1.84
CA ALA A 371 -9.63 22.08 3.13
C ALA A 371 -9.17 20.86 3.95
N ALA A 372 -9.95 19.76 3.91
CA ALA A 372 -9.66 18.53 4.64
C ALA A 372 -9.37 18.81 6.13
N THR A 373 -8.14 18.61 6.59
CA THR A 373 -7.75 18.88 7.98
C THR A 373 -7.19 20.30 8.21
N GLY A 374 -6.97 21.08 7.15
CA GLY A 374 -6.34 22.40 7.19
C GLY A 374 -4.81 22.40 7.07
N TYR A 375 -4.16 21.24 6.89
CA TYR A 375 -2.70 21.13 6.83
C TYR A 375 -2.07 21.92 5.68
N ASN A 376 -2.58 21.78 4.45
CA ASN A 376 -2.03 22.50 3.30
C ASN A 376 -2.35 24.01 3.39
N ALA A 377 -3.55 24.38 3.85
CA ALA A 377 -3.90 25.76 4.17
C ALA A 377 -2.91 26.42 5.15
N ARG A 378 -2.44 25.69 6.17
CA ARG A 378 -1.42 26.18 7.13
C ARG A 378 -0.07 26.46 6.48
N LEU A 379 0.34 25.62 5.53
CA LEU A 379 1.57 25.80 4.74
C LEU A 379 1.44 27.03 3.84
N LEU A 380 0.34 27.14 3.10
CA LEU A 380 0.03 28.30 2.25
C LEU A 380 0.01 29.61 3.05
N GLY A 381 -0.61 29.61 4.24
CA GLY A 381 -0.67 30.78 5.12
C GLY A 381 0.70 31.30 5.53
N GLN A 382 1.69 30.41 5.68
CA GLN A 382 3.10 30.80 5.90
C GLN A 382 3.73 31.41 4.67
N LEU A 383 3.52 30.80 3.50
CA LEU A 383 4.14 31.24 2.25
C LEU A 383 3.68 32.62 1.80
N VAL A 384 2.44 33.00 2.13
CA VAL A 384 1.88 34.30 1.77
C VAL A 384 2.03 35.37 2.85
N ALA A 385 2.60 35.01 4.01
CA ALA A 385 2.92 35.99 5.03
C ALA A 385 4.24 36.73 4.72
N PRO A 386 4.37 38.01 5.12
CA PRO A 386 3.30 38.88 5.63
C PRO A 386 2.38 39.39 4.51
N GLY A 387 1.16 39.81 4.87
CA GLY A 387 0.28 40.60 4.01
C GLY A 387 -0.64 39.80 3.07
N GLY A 388 -0.43 38.50 2.89
CA GLY A 388 -1.31 37.63 2.12
C GLY A 388 -2.32 36.88 2.99
N HIS A 389 -3.32 36.29 2.33
CA HIS A 389 -4.44 35.60 2.97
C HIS A 389 -4.86 34.36 2.17
N VAL A 390 -5.23 33.30 2.87
CA VAL A 390 -5.67 32.03 2.27
C VAL A 390 -7.14 31.80 2.60
N TRP A 391 -7.95 31.54 1.57
CA TRP A 391 -9.28 31.01 1.72
C TRP A 391 -9.25 29.54 1.33
N THR A 392 -9.58 28.65 2.25
CA THR A 392 -9.64 27.21 2.02
C THR A 392 -11.08 26.75 2.12
N VAL A 393 -11.54 25.98 1.13
CA VAL A 393 -12.96 25.59 1.04
C VAL A 393 -13.14 24.08 1.05
N ASP A 394 -14.22 23.64 1.66
CA ASP A 394 -14.65 22.23 1.64
C ASP A 394 -16.18 22.14 1.55
N VAL A 395 -16.69 21.05 0.99
CA VAL A 395 -18.12 20.79 0.81
C VAL A 395 -18.76 20.14 2.05
N ASP A 396 -17.93 19.58 2.93
CA ASP A 396 -18.36 18.84 4.10
C ASP A 396 -18.20 19.69 5.37
N GLN A 397 -19.31 19.96 6.07
CA GLN A 397 -19.31 20.80 7.28
C GLN A 397 -18.40 20.25 8.40
N ASP A 398 -18.34 18.94 8.58
CA ASP A 398 -17.47 18.30 9.58
C ASP A 398 -15.97 18.49 9.26
N LEU A 399 -15.59 18.53 7.98
CA LEU A 399 -14.23 18.86 7.56
C LEU A 399 -13.93 20.35 7.76
N VAL A 400 -14.89 21.23 7.44
CA VAL A 400 -14.77 22.66 7.72
C VAL A 400 -14.52 22.92 9.21
N ASP A 401 -15.35 22.34 10.09
CA ASP A 401 -15.23 22.51 11.54
C ASP A 401 -13.88 21.99 12.06
N GLY A 402 -13.45 20.82 11.57
CA GLY A 402 -12.16 20.23 11.91
C GLY A 402 -10.97 21.08 11.47
N ALA A 403 -10.99 21.57 10.23
CA ALA A 403 -9.94 22.44 9.70
C ALA A 403 -9.86 23.78 10.45
N GLN A 404 -11.01 24.40 10.76
CA GLN A 404 -11.07 25.64 11.54
C GLN A 404 -10.41 25.47 12.92
N LYS A 405 -10.76 24.38 13.61
CA LYS A 405 -10.17 24.06 14.91
C LYS A 405 -8.65 23.87 14.81
N ASN A 406 -8.18 23.03 13.90
CA ASN A 406 -6.75 22.72 13.75
C ASN A 406 -5.94 23.98 13.38
N LEU A 407 -6.47 24.83 12.49
CA LEU A 407 -5.82 26.08 12.08
C LEU A 407 -5.76 27.11 13.21
N ALA A 408 -6.82 27.22 14.02
CA ALA A 408 -6.83 28.08 15.20
C ALA A 408 -5.81 27.61 16.25
N GLU A 409 -5.74 26.29 16.52
CA GLU A 409 -4.74 25.70 17.42
C GLU A 409 -3.30 25.86 16.90
N ALA A 410 -3.12 25.88 15.57
CA ALA A 410 -1.83 26.14 14.92
C ALA A 410 -1.48 27.63 14.77
N GLY A 411 -2.33 28.55 15.28
CA GLY A 411 -2.11 29.99 15.26
C GLY A 411 -2.18 30.63 13.87
N ALA A 412 -2.89 30.01 12.91
CA ALA A 412 -3.00 30.50 11.55
C ALA A 412 -4.06 31.62 11.44
N SER A 413 -3.66 32.87 11.68
CA SER A 413 -4.58 34.03 11.68
C SER A 413 -4.95 34.57 10.29
N ASN A 414 -4.19 34.22 9.25
CA ASN A 414 -4.41 34.64 7.86
C ASN A 414 -5.00 33.55 6.97
N VAL A 415 -5.69 32.58 7.57
CA VAL A 415 -6.39 31.49 6.87
C VAL A 415 -7.86 31.50 7.27
N THR A 416 -8.75 31.49 6.29
CA THR A 416 -10.20 31.40 6.49
C THR A 416 -10.74 30.14 5.84
N VAL A 417 -11.40 29.29 6.64
CA VAL A 417 -12.06 28.08 6.16
C VAL A 417 -13.53 28.38 5.86
N VAL A 418 -14.00 27.99 4.68
CA VAL A 418 -15.36 28.27 4.20
C VAL A 418 -16.04 26.98 3.76
N LEU A 419 -17.31 26.80 4.17
CA LEU A 419 -18.16 25.77 3.57
C LEU A 419 -18.59 26.26 2.18
N ALA A 420 -18.01 25.67 1.12
CA ALA A 420 -18.32 26.03 -0.26
C ALA A 420 -17.90 24.94 -1.24
N ASP A 421 -18.50 24.96 -2.43
CA ASP A 421 -18.04 24.15 -3.57
C ASP A 421 -16.78 24.77 -4.19
N GLY A 422 -15.66 24.05 -4.11
CA GLY A 422 -14.39 24.47 -4.70
C GLY A 422 -14.45 24.74 -6.20
N ALA A 423 -15.33 24.06 -6.95
CA ALA A 423 -15.49 24.32 -8.39
C ALA A 423 -16.20 25.65 -8.69
N ALA A 424 -16.97 26.18 -7.74
CA ALA A 424 -17.57 27.52 -7.83
C ALA A 424 -16.61 28.64 -7.40
N GLY A 425 -15.55 28.29 -6.67
CA GLY A 425 -14.56 29.21 -6.13
C GLY A 425 -15.11 30.07 -4.99
N HIS A 426 -14.52 31.25 -4.82
CA HIS A 426 -14.95 32.23 -3.81
C HIS A 426 -14.94 33.67 -4.37
N PRO A 427 -15.95 34.03 -5.20
CA PRO A 427 -15.93 35.27 -5.99
C PRO A 427 -15.92 36.55 -5.13
N GLU A 428 -16.42 36.51 -3.90
CA GLU A 428 -16.44 37.66 -2.99
C GLU A 428 -15.04 38.17 -2.63
N HIS A 429 -14.02 37.32 -2.77
CA HIS A 429 -12.62 37.67 -2.54
C HIS A 429 -11.75 37.51 -3.78
N ALA A 430 -12.33 37.33 -4.96
CA ALA A 430 -11.58 37.46 -6.20
C ALA A 430 -11.08 38.92 -6.41
N PRO A 431 -10.04 39.15 -7.22
CA PRO A 431 -9.19 38.14 -7.83
C PRO A 431 -8.21 37.51 -6.83
N PHE A 432 -7.79 36.28 -7.13
CA PHE A 432 -6.75 35.52 -6.43
C PHE A 432 -5.47 35.49 -7.25
N ASP A 433 -4.33 35.69 -6.61
CA ASP A 433 -3.02 35.52 -7.24
C ASP A 433 -2.75 34.04 -7.52
N ARG A 434 -3.29 33.15 -6.68
CA ARG A 434 -3.07 31.71 -6.74
C ARG A 434 -4.36 30.97 -6.42
N ILE A 435 -4.65 29.93 -7.20
CA ILE A 435 -5.72 28.98 -6.90
C ILE A 435 -5.14 27.58 -6.93
N GLN A 436 -5.36 26.79 -5.88
CA GLN A 436 -4.89 25.41 -5.77
C GLN A 436 -6.07 24.46 -5.52
N PHE A 437 -6.13 23.38 -6.28
CA PHE A 437 -7.02 22.26 -6.00
C PHE A 437 -6.20 21.13 -5.37
N THR A 438 -6.64 20.67 -4.21
CA THR A 438 -6.12 19.46 -3.52
C THR A 438 -7.06 18.28 -3.73
N VAL A 439 -7.82 18.33 -4.82
CA VAL A 439 -8.80 17.35 -5.30
C VAL A 439 -8.68 17.23 -6.83
N GLY A 440 -9.05 16.07 -7.38
CA GLY A 440 -9.03 15.80 -8.81
C GLY A 440 -10.26 16.35 -9.52
N ALA A 441 -10.09 16.91 -10.71
CA ALA A 441 -11.20 17.35 -11.56
C ALA A 441 -11.20 16.60 -12.91
N GLY A 442 -12.40 16.33 -13.42
CA GLY A 442 -12.58 15.71 -14.74
C GLY A 442 -12.32 16.69 -15.89
N ASP A 443 -12.40 17.99 -15.61
CA ASP A 443 -12.13 19.13 -16.52
C ASP A 443 -11.85 20.39 -15.67
N VAL A 444 -11.47 21.51 -16.28
CA VAL A 444 -11.28 22.78 -15.58
C VAL A 444 -12.61 23.45 -15.24
N PRO A 445 -12.88 23.81 -13.97
CA PRO A 445 -14.04 24.64 -13.63
C PRO A 445 -13.86 26.06 -14.20
N VAL A 446 -14.55 26.40 -15.30
CA VAL A 446 -14.32 27.66 -16.04
C VAL A 446 -14.43 28.91 -15.15
N LYS A 447 -15.35 28.93 -14.18
CA LYS A 447 -15.53 30.06 -13.26
C LYS A 447 -14.32 30.34 -12.36
N ILE A 448 -13.45 29.35 -12.15
CA ILE A 448 -12.20 29.53 -11.39
C ILE A 448 -11.22 30.39 -12.17
N LEU A 449 -11.22 30.26 -13.50
CA LEU A 449 -10.35 31.04 -14.37
C LEU A 449 -10.68 32.53 -14.26
N ASP A 450 -11.96 32.89 -14.18
CA ASP A 450 -12.43 34.28 -14.00
C ASP A 450 -12.04 34.89 -12.66
N GLN A 451 -11.73 34.05 -11.67
CA GLN A 451 -11.34 34.49 -10.32
C GLN A 451 -9.82 34.66 -10.17
N LEU A 452 -9.03 34.28 -11.17
CA LEU A 452 -7.59 34.54 -11.17
C LEU A 452 -7.27 35.99 -11.51
N ALA A 453 -6.28 36.55 -10.81
CA ALA A 453 -5.62 37.77 -11.20
C ALA A 453 -4.97 37.63 -12.60
N PRO A 454 -4.63 38.75 -13.28
CA PRO A 454 -3.99 38.71 -14.60
C PRO A 454 -2.72 37.84 -14.65
N ASP A 455 -1.86 37.94 -13.64
CA ASP A 455 -0.63 37.14 -13.49
C ASP A 455 -0.85 35.92 -12.53
N GLY A 456 -2.11 35.52 -12.40
CA GLY A 456 -2.53 34.45 -11.53
C GLY A 456 -2.13 33.07 -12.05
N ARG A 457 -1.91 32.14 -11.13
CA ARG A 457 -1.60 30.74 -11.44
C ARG A 457 -2.63 29.79 -10.84
N LEU A 458 -3.11 28.84 -11.63
CA LEU A 458 -3.95 27.72 -11.19
C LEU A 458 -3.11 26.45 -11.07
N VAL A 459 -3.13 25.80 -9.91
CA VAL A 459 -2.68 24.41 -9.75
C VAL A 459 -3.90 23.51 -9.66
N LEU A 460 -4.07 22.62 -10.64
CA LEU A 460 -5.23 21.74 -10.77
C LEU A 460 -4.80 20.31 -11.12
N PRO A 461 -5.00 19.34 -10.22
CA PRO A 461 -5.04 17.93 -10.58
C PRO A 461 -6.21 17.68 -11.52
N MET A 462 -5.92 17.32 -12.76
CA MET A 462 -6.93 17.10 -13.78
C MET A 462 -6.69 15.78 -14.49
N ARG A 463 -7.77 15.04 -14.71
CA ARG A 463 -7.75 13.85 -15.55
C ARG A 463 -7.69 14.26 -17.02
N ILE A 464 -6.75 13.65 -17.72
CA ILE A 464 -6.49 13.89 -19.14
C ILE A 464 -7.49 13.07 -19.96
N ARG A 465 -7.40 11.73 -19.89
CA ARG A 465 -8.27 10.79 -20.60
C ARG A 465 -8.12 9.38 -20.00
N GLY A 466 -9.22 8.62 -19.87
CA GLY A 466 -9.20 7.38 -19.06
C GLY A 466 -8.70 7.69 -17.65
N SER A 467 -7.99 6.78 -16.99
CA SER A 467 -7.46 6.99 -15.63
C SER A 467 -6.20 7.89 -15.55
N ILE A 468 -5.71 8.42 -16.67
CA ILE A 468 -4.49 9.23 -16.67
C ILE A 468 -4.80 10.63 -16.15
N SER A 469 -4.12 11.02 -15.07
CA SER A 469 -4.24 12.32 -14.41
C SER A 469 -2.87 12.93 -14.15
N ARG A 470 -2.81 14.27 -14.15
CA ARG A 470 -1.61 15.05 -13.78
C ARG A 470 -2.02 16.29 -12.99
N SER A 471 -1.12 16.76 -12.13
CA SER A 471 -1.21 18.07 -11.49
C SER A 471 -0.62 19.12 -12.43
N PHE A 472 -1.48 20.02 -12.92
CA PHE A 472 -1.10 21.07 -13.85
C PHE A 472 -0.95 22.41 -13.15
N ALA A 473 0.11 23.15 -13.48
CA ALA A 473 0.25 24.56 -13.13
C ALA A 473 -0.01 25.42 -14.39
N PHE A 474 -1.17 26.04 -14.49
CA PHE A 474 -1.59 26.87 -15.63
C PHE A 474 -1.39 28.36 -15.36
N GLU A 475 -0.88 29.07 -16.37
CA GLU A 475 -0.84 30.53 -16.43
C GLU A 475 -1.48 31.02 -17.73
N ARG A 476 -2.04 32.24 -17.71
CA ARG A 476 -2.65 32.86 -18.88
C ARG A 476 -1.60 33.08 -19.99
N ASP A 477 -1.99 32.80 -21.22
CA ASP A 477 -1.22 33.05 -22.43
C ASP A 477 -2.14 33.55 -23.55
N GLY A 478 -2.38 34.86 -23.56
CA GLY A 478 -3.37 35.49 -24.43
C GLY A 478 -4.78 34.96 -24.16
N GLY A 479 -5.43 34.43 -25.21
CA GLY A 479 -6.74 33.76 -25.10
C GLY A 479 -6.68 32.30 -24.63
N THR A 480 -5.48 31.80 -24.33
CA THR A 480 -5.22 30.40 -23.94
C THR A 480 -4.51 30.33 -22.58
N TRP A 481 -4.14 29.12 -22.18
CA TRP A 481 -3.42 28.82 -20.96
C TRP A 481 -2.26 27.89 -21.29
N LYS A 482 -1.08 28.18 -20.74
CA LYS A 482 0.10 27.33 -20.89
C LYS A 482 0.44 26.68 -19.55
N THR A 483 1.03 25.49 -19.60
CA THR A 483 1.59 24.88 -18.39
C THR A 483 2.98 25.38 -18.11
N VAL A 484 3.25 25.73 -16.84
CA VAL A 484 4.61 26.02 -16.34
C VAL A 484 5.18 24.88 -15.50
N SER A 485 4.36 23.88 -15.16
CA SER A 485 4.76 22.58 -14.61
C SER A 485 3.62 21.57 -14.79
N CYS A 486 3.97 20.28 -14.94
CA CYS A 486 3.01 19.19 -15.10
C CYS A 486 3.55 17.89 -14.49
N GLU A 487 3.00 17.48 -13.36
CA GLU A 487 3.56 16.41 -12.53
C GLU A 487 2.55 15.25 -12.44
N MET A 488 3.03 14.00 -12.44
CA MET A 488 2.14 12.85 -12.23
C MET A 488 1.55 12.89 -10.82
N ALA A 489 0.23 12.86 -10.73
CA ALA A 489 -0.47 12.80 -9.45
C ALA A 489 -1.90 12.28 -9.64
N THR A 490 -2.43 11.61 -8.62
CA THR A 490 -3.82 11.17 -8.55
C THR A 490 -4.42 11.63 -7.23
N PHE A 491 -5.64 12.15 -7.29
CA PHE A 491 -6.35 12.73 -6.15
C PHE A 491 -7.74 12.15 -6.05
N VAL A 492 -8.34 12.24 -4.85
CA VAL A 492 -9.78 12.01 -4.70
C VAL A 492 -10.54 13.03 -5.56
N PRO A 493 -11.61 12.63 -6.26
CA PRO A 493 -12.30 13.51 -7.20
C PRO A 493 -13.11 14.58 -6.46
N LEU A 494 -13.38 15.70 -7.15
CA LEU A 494 -14.50 16.58 -6.83
C LEU A 494 -15.79 15.75 -6.72
N ARG A 495 -16.75 16.19 -5.91
CA ARG A 495 -17.97 15.41 -5.65
C ARG A 495 -19.22 16.25 -5.86
N LYS A 496 -20.20 15.67 -6.56
CA LYS A 496 -21.58 16.16 -6.69
C LYS A 496 -21.66 17.61 -7.22
N GLY A 497 -20.73 18.00 -8.10
CA GLY A 497 -20.54 19.38 -8.55
C GLY A 497 -20.03 19.54 -9.98
N VAL A 498 -19.60 20.74 -10.33
CA VAL A 498 -19.04 21.05 -11.66
C VAL A 498 -17.67 20.39 -11.81
N CYS A 499 -17.45 19.71 -12.94
CA CYS A 499 -16.22 18.97 -13.22
C CYS A 499 -15.94 17.82 -12.23
N ASP A 500 -16.99 17.28 -11.60
CA ASP A 500 -16.96 15.99 -10.93
C ASP A 500 -16.42 14.92 -11.88
N ASP A 501 -15.54 14.06 -11.36
CA ASP A 501 -14.82 13.07 -12.13
C ASP A 501 -15.33 11.65 -11.85
N ILE A 502 -16.64 11.48 -12.02
CA ILE A 502 -17.34 10.23 -11.72
C ILE A 502 -16.82 9.13 -12.65
N TYR A 503 -16.21 8.12 -12.05
CA TYR A 503 -15.81 6.89 -12.71
C TYR A 503 -16.67 5.73 -12.24
N THR A 504 -16.81 4.73 -13.09
CA THR A 504 -17.50 3.48 -12.80
C THR A 504 -16.46 2.37 -12.70
N LEU A 505 -16.40 1.74 -11.53
CA LEU A 505 -15.65 0.51 -11.34
C LEU A 505 -16.47 -0.67 -11.89
N VAL A 506 -15.95 -1.31 -12.93
CA VAL A 506 -16.52 -2.53 -13.51
C VAL A 506 -15.78 -3.73 -12.90
N PRO A 507 -16.37 -4.48 -11.95
CA PRO A 507 -15.74 -5.68 -11.43
C PRO A 507 -15.80 -6.79 -12.48
N MET A 508 -14.66 -7.41 -12.75
CA MET A 508 -14.57 -8.57 -13.63
C MET A 508 -15.22 -9.77 -12.95
N ALA A 509 -15.97 -10.56 -13.71
CA ALA A 509 -16.54 -11.82 -13.27
C ALA A 509 -15.44 -12.88 -13.05
N GLY A 510 -15.78 -13.93 -12.30
CA GLY A 510 -14.87 -15.04 -11.99
C GLY A 510 -14.11 -14.86 -10.68
N GLU A 511 -13.17 -15.79 -10.43
CA GLU A 511 -12.28 -15.75 -9.26
C GLU A 511 -11.40 -14.50 -9.29
N GLY A 512 -11.13 -13.91 -8.11
CA GLY A 512 -10.24 -12.76 -7.95
C GLY A 512 -10.98 -11.43 -7.81
N ASN A 513 -10.23 -10.32 -7.88
CA ASN A 513 -10.73 -8.99 -7.57
C ASN A 513 -10.36 -7.93 -8.62
N VAL A 514 -10.16 -8.36 -9.87
CA VAL A 514 -9.86 -7.44 -10.96
C VAL A 514 -11.03 -6.50 -11.19
N ARG A 515 -10.75 -5.20 -11.23
CA ARG A 515 -11.70 -4.14 -11.54
C ARG A 515 -11.14 -3.31 -12.68
N LEU A 516 -12.01 -2.79 -13.53
CA LEU A 516 -11.65 -1.82 -14.55
C LEU A 516 -12.28 -0.47 -14.19
N GLU A 517 -11.46 0.58 -14.17
CA GLU A 517 -11.95 1.96 -14.08
C GLU A 517 -12.43 2.42 -15.45
N THR A 518 -13.68 2.86 -15.53
CA THR A 518 -14.24 3.43 -16.76
C THR A 518 -14.81 4.80 -16.50
N PHE A 519 -14.70 5.71 -17.46
CA PHE A 519 -15.16 7.09 -17.34
C PHE A 519 -16.26 7.39 -18.36
N SER A 520 -16.99 8.47 -18.13
CA SER A 520 -18.16 8.82 -18.96
C SER A 520 -17.80 9.20 -20.41
N GLU A 521 -16.57 9.64 -20.69
CA GLU A 521 -16.12 9.93 -22.05
C GLU A 521 -15.74 8.68 -22.86
N GLN A 522 -15.58 7.53 -22.20
CA GLN A 522 -15.17 6.29 -22.85
C GLN A 522 -16.41 5.55 -23.38
N THR A 523 -16.32 5.06 -24.62
CA THR A 523 -17.36 4.19 -25.19
C THR A 523 -17.04 2.74 -24.83
N VAL A 524 -17.77 2.19 -23.86
CA VAL A 524 -17.53 0.86 -23.31
C VAL A 524 -18.85 0.12 -23.03
N ASP A 525 -18.93 -1.13 -23.49
CA ASP A 525 -20.00 -2.06 -23.09
C ASP A 525 -19.62 -2.67 -21.74
N ARG A 526 -20.10 -2.06 -20.66
CA ARG A 526 -19.76 -2.47 -19.30
C ARG A 526 -20.29 -3.85 -18.95
N ASP A 527 -21.34 -4.33 -19.60
CA ASP A 527 -21.89 -5.66 -19.32
C ASP A 527 -21.05 -6.74 -20.00
N ALA A 528 -20.69 -6.53 -21.28
CA ALA A 528 -19.82 -7.44 -22.01
C ALA A 528 -18.41 -7.53 -21.40
N ILE A 529 -17.84 -6.38 -21.01
CA ILE A 529 -16.48 -6.34 -20.45
C ILE A 529 -16.33 -7.16 -19.17
N ARG A 530 -17.40 -7.33 -18.37
CA ARG A 530 -17.31 -8.07 -17.10
C ARG A 530 -16.80 -9.49 -17.29
N THR A 531 -17.14 -10.15 -18.38
CA THR A 531 -16.78 -11.54 -18.65
C THR A 531 -15.63 -11.69 -19.65
N VAL A 532 -15.13 -10.59 -20.21
CA VAL A 532 -14.22 -10.62 -21.37
C VAL A 532 -12.88 -11.30 -21.08
N LEU A 533 -12.43 -11.31 -19.81
CA LEU A 533 -11.20 -12.00 -19.41
C LEU A 533 -11.29 -13.54 -19.49
N ASP A 534 -12.51 -14.10 -19.58
CA ASP A 534 -12.72 -15.54 -19.77
C ASP A 534 -12.67 -15.94 -21.25
N GLU A 535 -12.62 -14.96 -22.15
CA GLU A 535 -12.52 -15.19 -23.59
C GLU A 535 -11.10 -15.49 -24.05
N LYS A 536 -10.96 -15.92 -25.31
CA LYS A 536 -9.67 -16.21 -25.91
C LYS A 536 -8.79 -14.96 -25.96
N GLN A 537 -7.59 -15.07 -25.42
CA GLN A 537 -6.58 -14.00 -25.47
C GLN A 537 -5.87 -13.93 -26.83
N ALA A 538 -5.56 -12.72 -27.27
CA ALA A 538 -4.55 -12.40 -28.27
C ALA A 538 -3.36 -11.73 -27.58
N LYS A 539 -2.14 -12.25 -27.77
CA LYS A 539 -0.94 -11.74 -27.10
C LYS A 539 0.08 -11.27 -28.12
N VAL A 540 0.54 -10.04 -27.98
CA VAL A 540 1.50 -9.38 -28.85
C VAL A 540 2.62 -8.80 -28.00
N TYR A 541 3.88 -9.05 -28.35
CA TYR A 541 5.00 -8.38 -27.72
C TYR A 541 5.51 -7.25 -28.62
N SER A 542 5.76 -6.08 -28.03
CA SER A 542 6.10 -4.87 -28.78
C SER A 542 7.54 -4.85 -29.28
N GLY A 543 8.45 -5.60 -28.66
CA GLY A 543 9.90 -5.46 -28.85
C GLY A 543 10.55 -4.34 -28.02
N VAL A 544 9.74 -3.46 -27.41
CA VAL A 544 10.21 -2.33 -26.60
C VAL A 544 10.58 -2.81 -25.21
N LYS A 545 11.76 -2.40 -24.73
CA LYS A 545 12.41 -2.91 -23.53
C LYS A 545 12.53 -1.81 -22.48
N PHE A 546 11.87 -2.02 -21.34
CA PHE A 546 12.05 -1.19 -20.16
C PHE A 546 13.17 -1.76 -19.27
N ARG A 547 13.86 -0.87 -18.57
CA ARG A 547 14.90 -1.19 -17.59
C ARG A 547 14.54 -0.62 -16.22
N GLN A 548 15.32 -1.02 -15.22
CA GLN A 548 15.08 -0.58 -13.86
C GLN A 548 15.26 0.94 -13.76
N GLY A 549 14.22 1.62 -13.28
CA GLY A 549 14.18 3.07 -13.17
C GLY A 549 13.53 3.79 -14.35
N ASP A 550 13.19 3.07 -15.43
CA ASP A 550 12.51 3.69 -16.57
C ASP A 550 11.11 4.16 -16.19
N PRO A 551 10.76 5.43 -16.48
CA PRO A 551 9.45 5.98 -16.13
C PRO A 551 8.36 5.44 -17.05
N TRP A 552 7.33 4.83 -16.46
CA TRP A 552 6.14 4.35 -17.20
C TRP A 552 5.13 5.46 -17.50
N GLU A 553 5.18 6.56 -16.76
CA GLU A 553 4.22 7.66 -16.88
C GLU A 553 4.16 8.27 -18.29
N TRP A 554 5.30 8.32 -18.99
CA TRP A 554 5.37 8.92 -20.32
C TRP A 554 4.75 8.01 -21.36
N LEU A 555 4.96 6.69 -21.26
CA LEU A 555 4.26 5.73 -22.09
C LEU A 555 2.75 5.79 -21.85
N TYR A 556 2.32 5.86 -20.59
CA TYR A 556 0.90 5.95 -20.26
C TYR A 556 0.25 7.22 -20.79
N LEU A 557 0.92 8.36 -20.66
CA LEU A 557 0.45 9.63 -21.19
C LEU A 557 0.38 9.60 -22.72
N TYR A 558 1.39 9.05 -23.38
CA TYR A 558 1.39 8.88 -24.83
C TYR A 558 0.20 8.03 -25.28
N LEU A 559 0.05 6.83 -24.72
CA LEU A 559 -1.04 5.91 -25.05
C LEU A 559 -2.42 6.53 -24.76
N ALA A 560 -2.59 7.22 -23.64
CA ALA A 560 -3.84 7.91 -23.36
C ALA A 560 -4.14 9.05 -24.34
N SER A 561 -3.13 9.66 -24.94
CA SER A 561 -3.31 10.68 -25.97
C SER A 561 -3.73 10.03 -27.29
N VAL A 562 -2.98 9.04 -27.77
CA VAL A 562 -3.13 8.51 -29.13
C VAL A 562 -4.24 7.46 -29.29
N LEU A 563 -4.64 6.77 -28.21
CA LEU A 563 -5.68 5.74 -28.27
C LEU A 563 -7.08 6.35 -28.21
N PRO A 564 -8.05 5.90 -29.06
CA PRO A 564 -9.40 6.48 -29.15
C PRO A 564 -10.23 6.51 -27.86
N ASN A 565 -10.02 5.58 -26.93
CA ASN A 565 -10.69 5.58 -25.61
C ASN A 565 -9.70 5.83 -24.46
N GLY A 566 -8.50 6.32 -24.75
CA GLY A 566 -7.46 6.53 -23.75
C GLY A 566 -7.02 5.24 -23.06
N LEU A 567 -6.57 5.37 -21.81
CA LEU A 567 -5.99 4.28 -21.04
C LEU A 567 -6.57 4.26 -19.62
N SER A 568 -7.08 3.11 -19.20
CA SER A 568 -7.77 2.92 -17.91
C SER A 568 -6.96 2.04 -16.97
N ARG A 569 -7.01 2.32 -15.66
CA ARG A 569 -6.44 1.43 -14.64
C ARG A 569 -7.31 0.19 -14.51
N MET A 570 -6.63 -0.93 -14.34
CA MET A 570 -7.23 -2.25 -14.16
C MET A 570 -6.57 -2.96 -12.97
N PRO A 571 -6.84 -2.51 -11.72
CA PRO A 571 -6.24 -3.09 -10.52
C PRO A 571 -6.82 -4.45 -10.18
N GLY A 572 -6.05 -5.25 -9.45
CA GLY A 572 -6.46 -6.53 -8.88
C GLY A 572 -5.73 -7.72 -9.47
N SER A 573 -6.13 -8.92 -9.06
CA SER A 573 -5.53 -10.17 -9.50
C SER A 573 -6.58 -11.25 -9.70
N ARG A 574 -6.36 -12.12 -10.70
CA ARG A 574 -7.12 -13.35 -10.91
C ARG A 574 -6.32 -14.37 -11.72
N PRO A 575 -6.66 -15.67 -11.66
CA PRO A 575 -6.07 -16.66 -12.57
C PRO A 575 -6.25 -16.25 -14.04
N GLY A 576 -5.19 -16.36 -14.84
CA GLY A 576 -5.19 -16.01 -16.27
C GLY A 576 -4.96 -14.52 -16.57
N PHE A 577 -5.16 -13.62 -15.60
CA PHE A 577 -4.78 -12.21 -15.74
C PHE A 577 -3.28 -12.07 -15.45
N THR A 578 -2.49 -11.65 -16.45
CA THR A 578 -1.02 -11.55 -16.35
C THR A 578 -0.55 -10.10 -16.52
N PRO A 579 -0.87 -9.22 -15.56
CA PRO A 579 -0.52 -7.80 -15.63
C PRO A 579 0.99 -7.57 -15.57
N HIS A 580 1.43 -6.40 -16.04
CA HIS A 580 2.83 -6.00 -15.94
C HIS A 580 3.27 -5.64 -14.50
N PHE A 581 2.35 -5.33 -13.59
CA PHE A 581 2.65 -5.08 -12.18
C PHE A 581 1.78 -5.89 -11.22
N GLY A 582 2.28 -6.06 -9.99
CA GLY A 582 1.57 -6.80 -8.93
C GLY A 582 0.26 -6.15 -8.48
N TRP A 583 0.10 -4.84 -8.66
CA TRP A 583 -1.15 -4.14 -8.37
C TRP A 583 -2.22 -4.31 -9.45
N GLY A 584 -1.84 -4.71 -10.66
CA GLY A 584 -2.71 -4.77 -11.84
C GLY A 584 -2.07 -4.17 -13.09
N SER A 585 -2.90 -3.72 -14.03
CA SER A 585 -2.43 -3.20 -15.33
C SER A 585 -3.11 -1.90 -15.75
N MET A 586 -2.67 -1.38 -16.89
CA MET A 586 -3.33 -0.34 -17.67
C MET A 586 -3.94 -0.99 -18.91
N ALA A 587 -5.16 -0.59 -19.28
CA ALA A 587 -5.93 -1.21 -20.35
C ALA A 587 -6.48 -0.17 -21.33
N ALA A 588 -6.32 -0.46 -22.62
CA ALA A 588 -7.05 0.20 -23.70
C ALA A 588 -8.42 -0.48 -23.87
N LEU A 589 -9.43 0.30 -24.28
CA LEU A 589 -10.82 -0.16 -24.41
C LEU A 589 -11.36 0.13 -25.81
N ASP A 590 -12.17 -0.76 -26.37
CA ASP A 590 -12.91 -0.52 -27.61
C ASP A 590 -14.23 -1.32 -27.58
N GLY A 591 -15.33 -0.68 -27.18
CA GLY A 591 -16.64 -1.32 -27.10
C GLY A 591 -16.67 -2.47 -26.11
N ASP A 592 -16.76 -3.70 -26.62
CA ASP A 592 -16.76 -4.95 -25.85
C ASP A 592 -15.35 -5.55 -25.63
N SER A 593 -14.33 -4.91 -26.18
CA SER A 593 -12.95 -5.41 -26.19
C SER A 593 -12.04 -4.60 -25.28
N LEU A 594 -11.06 -5.26 -24.67
CA LEU A 594 -10.00 -4.63 -23.89
C LEU A 594 -8.63 -5.20 -24.21
N ALA A 595 -7.60 -4.38 -24.09
CA ALA A 595 -6.22 -4.83 -24.22
C ALA A 595 -5.36 -4.25 -23.10
N TYR A 596 -4.78 -5.10 -22.26
CA TYR A 596 -3.99 -4.69 -21.10
C TYR A 596 -2.50 -4.98 -21.28
N LEU A 597 -1.67 -4.17 -20.62
CA LEU A 597 -0.22 -4.31 -20.67
C LEU A 597 0.29 -5.49 -19.83
N THR A 598 1.22 -6.25 -20.39
CA THR A 598 1.96 -7.34 -19.73
C THR A 598 3.46 -7.14 -19.96
N ILE A 599 4.30 -7.92 -19.29
CA ILE A 599 5.75 -7.92 -19.54
C ILE A 599 6.31 -9.34 -19.60
N ARG A 600 7.42 -9.50 -20.31
CA ARG A 600 8.31 -10.65 -20.15
C ARG A 600 9.71 -10.19 -19.83
N GLU A 601 10.35 -10.89 -18.91
CA GLU A 601 11.73 -10.63 -18.53
C GLU A 601 12.69 -11.23 -19.56
N GLY A 602 13.81 -10.53 -19.79
CA GLY A 602 14.91 -11.01 -20.60
C GLY A 602 16.22 -10.32 -20.21
N GLU A 603 17.31 -10.73 -20.85
CA GLU A 603 18.64 -10.18 -20.62
C GLU A 603 19.36 -9.99 -21.96
N ASP A 604 20.06 -8.86 -22.10
CA ASP A 604 20.94 -8.57 -23.23
C ASP A 604 22.27 -7.97 -22.74
N ASP A 605 23.10 -7.48 -23.67
CA ASP A 605 24.42 -6.89 -23.39
C ASP A 605 24.37 -5.66 -22.47
N LYS A 606 23.19 -5.03 -22.33
CA LYS A 606 22.96 -3.89 -21.43
C LYS A 606 22.31 -4.31 -20.10
N GLY A 607 22.20 -5.62 -19.86
CA GLY A 607 21.64 -6.22 -18.64
C GLY A 607 20.16 -6.57 -18.76
N ARG A 608 19.53 -6.81 -17.60
CA ARG A 608 18.12 -7.21 -17.52
C ARG A 608 17.19 -6.14 -18.10
N PHE A 609 16.16 -6.62 -18.79
CA PHE A 609 15.06 -5.81 -19.31
C PHE A 609 13.70 -6.49 -19.11
N TRP A 610 12.65 -5.69 -19.23
CA TRP A 610 11.26 -6.13 -19.29
C TRP A 610 10.68 -5.67 -20.61
N GLU A 611 10.43 -6.62 -21.51
CA GLU A 611 9.81 -6.32 -22.80
C GLU A 611 8.31 -6.16 -22.62
N ILE A 612 7.77 -5.05 -23.11
CA ILE A 612 6.36 -4.73 -23.00
C ILE A 612 5.58 -5.61 -23.98
N GLY A 613 4.56 -6.29 -23.46
CA GLY A 613 3.54 -6.98 -24.25
C GLY A 613 2.16 -6.41 -24.00
N VAL A 614 1.23 -6.84 -24.83
CA VAL A 614 -0.19 -6.49 -24.77
C VAL A 614 -1.00 -7.77 -24.88
N ILE A 615 -2.03 -7.89 -24.04
CA ILE A 615 -2.97 -9.00 -24.06
C ILE A 615 -4.37 -8.44 -24.32
N GLY A 616 -4.91 -8.75 -25.50
CA GLY A 616 -6.25 -8.38 -25.94
C GLY A 616 -7.27 -9.49 -25.66
N HIS A 617 -8.49 -9.05 -25.37
CA HIS A 617 -9.70 -9.87 -25.18
C HIS A 617 -10.90 -9.18 -25.88
N GLY A 618 -11.96 -9.95 -26.14
CA GLY A 618 -13.18 -9.45 -26.81
C GLY A 618 -13.18 -9.66 -28.32
N SER A 619 -14.22 -9.16 -28.99
CA SER A 619 -14.43 -9.31 -30.42
C SER A 619 -13.28 -8.79 -31.29
N ARG A 620 -12.53 -7.80 -30.78
CA ARG A 620 -11.37 -7.15 -31.41
C ARG A 620 -10.05 -7.42 -30.70
N ALA A 621 -9.94 -8.53 -29.96
CA ALA A 621 -8.75 -8.88 -29.16
C ALA A 621 -7.42 -8.67 -29.91
N SER A 622 -7.27 -9.25 -31.10
CA SER A 622 -6.04 -9.16 -31.89
C SER A 622 -5.79 -7.73 -32.39
N ASP A 623 -6.79 -7.12 -33.01
CA ASP A 623 -6.66 -5.78 -33.61
C ASP A 623 -6.30 -4.72 -32.56
N LEU A 624 -6.94 -4.77 -31.38
CA LEU A 624 -6.68 -3.82 -30.30
C LEU A 624 -5.30 -4.07 -29.67
N ALA A 625 -4.90 -5.33 -29.49
CA ALA A 625 -3.56 -5.65 -28.99
C ALA A 625 -2.45 -5.19 -29.95
N ASP A 626 -2.64 -5.41 -31.25
CA ASP A 626 -1.72 -4.97 -32.31
C ASP A 626 -1.66 -3.44 -32.41
N GLN A 627 -2.81 -2.75 -32.27
CA GLN A 627 -2.86 -1.28 -32.24
C GLN A 627 -2.04 -0.73 -31.07
N VAL A 628 -2.28 -1.21 -29.85
CA VAL A 628 -1.54 -0.74 -28.66
C VAL A 628 -0.05 -1.07 -28.79
N ALA A 629 0.31 -2.28 -29.26
CA ALA A 629 1.70 -2.65 -29.47
C ALA A 629 2.40 -1.80 -30.54
N THR A 630 1.65 -1.34 -31.56
CA THR A 630 2.17 -0.42 -32.59
C THR A 630 2.43 0.96 -32.00
N GLU A 631 1.49 1.52 -31.24
CA GLU A 631 1.69 2.81 -30.57
C GLU A 631 2.84 2.79 -29.56
N ILE A 632 3.07 1.66 -28.86
CA ILE A 632 4.24 1.46 -28.00
C ILE A 632 5.55 1.55 -28.81
N ARG A 633 5.61 0.93 -29.99
CA ARG A 633 6.79 1.01 -30.87
C ARG A 633 7.00 2.41 -31.42
N ASP A 634 5.94 3.05 -31.91
CA ASP A 634 6.00 4.42 -32.45
C ASP A 634 6.49 5.41 -31.38
N TRP A 635 6.08 5.23 -30.12
CA TRP A 635 6.58 6.01 -29.00
C TRP A 635 8.09 5.81 -28.76
N ASP A 636 8.55 4.56 -28.75
CA ASP A 636 9.97 4.21 -28.54
C ASP A 636 10.86 4.71 -29.69
N GLU A 637 10.44 4.51 -30.94
CA GLU A 637 11.09 5.05 -32.14
C GLU A 637 11.15 6.59 -32.12
N GLY A 638 10.07 7.20 -31.61
CA GLY A 638 9.90 8.64 -31.50
C GLY A 638 10.92 9.30 -30.59
N TRP A 639 11.26 8.69 -29.46
CA TRP A 639 12.34 9.04 -28.49
C TRP A 639 12.21 8.17 -27.21
N GLY A 640 11.04 7.58 -26.99
CA GLY A 640 10.70 6.85 -25.77
C GLY A 640 10.90 7.71 -24.52
N ASN A 641 11.50 7.11 -23.50
CA ASN A 641 11.88 7.80 -22.26
C ASN A 641 13.03 8.81 -22.41
N ASN A 642 13.63 8.92 -23.60
CA ASN A 642 14.67 9.93 -23.87
C ASN A 642 14.08 11.22 -24.47
N ALA A 643 12.76 11.32 -24.61
CA ALA A 643 12.10 12.52 -25.11
C ALA A 643 12.27 13.68 -24.11
N PRO A 644 12.38 14.93 -24.58
CA PRO A 644 12.09 16.07 -23.71
C PRO A 644 10.68 15.95 -23.13
N GLU A 645 10.46 16.51 -21.94
CA GLU A 645 9.13 16.49 -21.32
C GLU A 645 8.10 17.19 -22.22
N PRO A 646 6.91 16.59 -22.42
CA PRO A 646 5.85 17.22 -23.18
C PRO A 646 5.34 18.46 -22.44
N THR A 647 4.98 19.48 -23.21
CA THR A 647 4.31 20.67 -22.68
C THR A 647 2.83 20.62 -23.00
N PHE A 648 2.01 21.41 -22.29
CA PHE A 648 0.58 21.42 -22.51
C PHE A 648 0.04 22.83 -22.63
N ARG A 649 -0.98 22.96 -23.48
CA ARG A 649 -1.78 24.17 -23.64
C ARG A 649 -3.25 23.84 -23.45
N MET A 650 -4.00 24.76 -22.87
CA MET A 650 -5.42 24.61 -22.64
C MET A 650 -6.16 25.85 -23.13
N ALA A 651 -7.35 25.67 -23.69
CA ALA A 651 -8.24 26.77 -24.03
C ALA A 651 -9.68 26.44 -23.65
N VAL A 652 -10.45 27.50 -23.39
CA VAL A 652 -11.88 27.46 -23.03
C VAL A 652 -12.64 28.49 -23.87
N GLY A 653 -13.98 28.40 -23.91
CA GLY A 653 -14.82 29.36 -24.64
C GLY A 653 -14.46 29.43 -26.13
N ASP A 654 -14.50 30.63 -26.72
CA ASP A 654 -14.27 30.84 -28.16
C ASP A 654 -12.86 30.42 -28.62
N ALA A 655 -11.86 30.46 -27.74
CA ALA A 655 -10.50 30.05 -28.04
C ALA A 655 -10.33 28.53 -28.05
N ARG A 656 -11.26 27.78 -27.43
CA ARG A 656 -11.22 26.31 -27.33
C ARG A 656 -11.11 25.68 -28.70
N ASP A 657 -11.98 26.05 -29.62
CA ASP A 657 -12.07 25.40 -30.94
C ASP A 657 -10.93 25.81 -31.88
N GLN A 658 -10.25 26.91 -31.56
CA GLN A 658 -9.10 27.44 -32.30
C GLN A 658 -7.77 26.83 -31.84
N LEU A 659 -7.73 26.20 -30.66
CA LEU A 659 -6.53 25.56 -30.15
C LEU A 659 -6.26 24.27 -30.92
N THR A 660 -5.11 24.20 -31.59
CA THR A 660 -4.68 23.06 -32.40
C THR A 660 -3.33 22.50 -31.96
N ALA A 661 -3.08 21.25 -32.33
CA ALA A 661 -1.79 20.57 -32.24
C ALA A 661 -1.20 20.32 -33.63
N ALA A 662 0.10 20.09 -33.73
CA ALA A 662 0.73 19.63 -34.98
C ALA A 662 0.20 18.24 -35.39
N GLU A 663 -0.09 17.39 -34.40
CA GLU A 663 -0.67 16.06 -34.58
C GLU A 663 -2.06 16.02 -33.91
N PRO A 664 -3.15 15.83 -34.67
CA PRO A 664 -4.51 15.89 -34.14
C PRO A 664 -4.80 14.93 -32.99
N ARG A 665 -4.10 13.78 -32.92
CA ARG A 665 -4.27 12.80 -31.83
C ARG A 665 -3.88 13.32 -30.45
N PHE A 666 -3.08 14.39 -30.38
CA PHE A 666 -2.73 15.05 -29.10
C PHE A 666 -3.67 16.19 -28.74
N VAL A 667 -4.79 16.35 -29.46
CA VAL A 667 -5.89 17.24 -29.09
C VAL A 667 -6.91 16.44 -28.26
N ILE A 668 -7.15 16.90 -27.04
CA ILE A 668 -8.04 16.25 -26.08
C ILE A 668 -9.18 17.20 -25.78
N ASP A 669 -10.32 16.93 -26.41
CA ASP A 669 -11.55 17.67 -26.18
C ASP A 669 -12.23 17.20 -24.90
N LYS A 670 -12.50 18.14 -24.01
CA LYS A 670 -13.25 17.96 -22.77
C LYS A 670 -14.53 18.80 -22.86
N THR A 671 -15.42 18.67 -21.88
CA THR A 671 -16.73 19.33 -21.88
C THR A 671 -16.61 20.86 -21.98
N TYR A 672 -15.69 21.45 -21.24
CA TYR A 672 -15.51 22.89 -21.11
C TYR A 672 -14.19 23.38 -21.70
N SER A 673 -13.17 22.53 -21.75
CA SER A 673 -11.86 22.88 -22.28
C SER A 673 -11.42 22.00 -23.45
N ARG A 674 -10.37 22.45 -24.11
CA ARG A 674 -9.52 21.62 -24.99
C ARG A 674 -8.11 21.67 -24.42
N LEU A 675 -7.53 20.49 -24.18
CA LEU A 675 -6.13 20.33 -23.82
C LEU A 675 -5.36 19.87 -25.05
N VAL A 676 -4.21 20.49 -25.31
CA VAL A 676 -3.26 20.06 -26.34
C VAL A 676 -1.98 19.61 -25.66
N VAL A 677 -1.52 18.41 -26.01
CA VAL A 677 -0.22 17.89 -25.60
C VAL A 677 0.78 18.18 -26.71
N ASP A 678 1.72 19.08 -26.46
CA ASP A 678 2.80 19.37 -27.39
C ASP A 678 3.93 18.37 -27.16
N TRP A 679 3.79 17.21 -27.83
CA TRP A 679 4.73 16.10 -27.74
C TRP A 679 5.95 16.31 -28.65
N PRO A 680 7.18 16.32 -28.11
CA PRO A 680 8.39 16.44 -28.93
C PRO A 680 8.52 15.25 -29.90
N ARG A 681 8.82 15.54 -31.16
CA ARG A 681 9.07 14.50 -32.18
C ARG A 681 10.53 14.57 -32.62
N LYS A 682 11.07 13.42 -33.00
CA LYS A 682 12.34 13.33 -33.70
C LYS A 682 12.12 13.73 -35.15
N ASP A 683 12.92 14.69 -35.64
CA ASP A 683 12.91 15.14 -37.03
C ASP A 683 13.27 14.02 -38.02
#